data_AF-A0A922Z9B8-F1
#
_entry.id   AF-A0A922Z9B8-F1
#
_cell.length_a   1.000
_cell.length_b   1.000
_cell.length_c   1.000
_cell.angle_alpha   90.00
_cell.angle_beta   90.00
_cell.angle_gamma   90.00
#
_symmetry.space_group_name_H-M   'P 1'
#
loop_
_entity.id
_entity.type
_entity.pdbx_description
1 polymer ?
#
loop_
_entity_poly.entity_id
_entity_poly.type
_entity_poly.pdbx_seq_one_letter_code
_entity_poly.pdbx_strand_id
1 'polypeptide(L)'
;MLGGMDASKTVKTNELVPANIVALPGSGFGAGPRVMRDQAMTILDAQRDLAKEKGVEPYEVKAEDVLATDKVKALNLDEATGSATVTAVLGAGEKPFANPQNFEGYRAINFKDDGAKILGFAVPDQAADPAAEPKFLSFKEAYDGKEIGIYQLEVTRPATKPDGTPDPAGEPQTQNFTVGPILREALDTQLKQAQDADKTGKYEVGKSFPVTLFADVNGDLVAGVDAKPTELDLSTVQGGALAYKGTVAKLQEFVKNSQSNPAEAATPPPSINAELAYIKHKEAQWWQFLLCIVFGLVMAFVFEALTDYYVGLHKRPVQELGAVSTAGPAPMIITGFAYGKESSVFSLFAIVACLIAPLLIFPPGEYGGYLLSFYGIALVGLGLLTTTGFILAMDTFGPISDNAQGVFEMSGAAEESPEGARRVQLLDAAGNTTKALTKGFAIATAVVAAVALFHAYVEEGKLTQIGMRLEVPEIFLGLLIGGAAPYLFSAFSINAVGRAAFELIEEVRSQFRNDPGIMAGTSKPNYAKCVAIVTKAAQTELLGPGILAIFFPVVVAFGFSIGKPLTMINGVEYNLVGAQALGGFLAGTILSGQLLAVMLANSGGMWDNAKKLIEDGLHGGKGTDAHKAAVVCDTVGDPFKDTAGPALNPLIKVMNLVALLLAPAVIAKQAPGVTIGITVFAAIMLIIAIWWSKRGGMGSGMTAAKADHGDSGDNTPDNTPDNDPTPANA
;
A
#
# COMPACT_ATOMS: atom_id res chain seq x y z
N MET A 1 -15.16 -0.48 -29.63
CA MET A 1 -16.10 0.20 -28.71
C MET A 1 -15.45 1.45 -28.11
N LEU A 2 -15.02 2.41 -28.94
CA LEU A 2 -14.29 3.63 -28.53
C LEU A 2 -14.85 4.89 -29.23
N GLY A 3 -16.17 4.93 -29.44
CA GLY A 3 -16.86 6.10 -30.00
C GLY A 3 -17.99 6.49 -29.06
N GLY A 4 -17.71 7.37 -28.09
CA GLY A 4 -18.74 7.82 -27.15
C GLY A 4 -18.26 8.47 -25.86
N MET A 5 -16.94 8.59 -25.61
CA MET A 5 -16.46 9.43 -24.50
C MET A 5 -16.41 10.88 -24.97
N ASP A 6 -17.51 11.57 -24.69
CA ASP A 6 -17.61 13.02 -24.68
C ASP A 6 -16.47 13.61 -23.83
N ALA A 7 -15.50 14.24 -24.48
CA ALA A 7 -14.29 14.82 -23.87
C ALA A 7 -14.58 15.99 -22.92
N SER A 8 -15.85 16.37 -22.74
CA SER A 8 -16.32 17.39 -21.80
C SER A 8 -16.76 16.83 -20.43
N LYS A 9 -16.81 15.51 -20.26
CA LYS A 9 -17.20 14.90 -18.99
C LYS A 9 -15.98 14.65 -18.12
N THR A 10 -15.58 15.67 -17.36
CA THR A 10 -14.78 15.47 -16.15
C THR A 10 -15.48 14.43 -15.29
N VAL A 11 -14.74 13.38 -14.90
CA VAL A 11 -15.24 12.42 -13.90
C VAL A 11 -15.30 13.20 -12.60
N LYS A 12 -16.49 13.72 -12.27
CA LYS A 12 -16.83 14.11 -10.90
C LYS A 12 -16.85 12.83 -10.09
N THR A 13 -15.67 12.41 -9.64
CA THR A 13 -15.55 11.43 -8.58
C THR A 13 -16.10 12.13 -7.35
N ASN A 14 -17.32 11.76 -6.96
CA ASN A 14 -18.01 12.32 -5.79
C ASN A 14 -17.33 11.97 -4.46
N GLU A 15 -16.15 11.36 -4.48
CA GLU A 15 -15.43 10.96 -3.27
C GLU A 15 -13.91 11.14 -3.48
N LEU A 16 -13.33 11.88 -2.53
CA LEU A 16 -11.91 11.87 -2.14
C LEU A 16 -10.93 12.62 -3.06
N VAL A 17 -11.07 13.95 -3.12
CA VAL A 17 -9.91 14.84 -3.25
C VAL A 17 -9.92 15.77 -2.03
N PRO A 18 -8.92 15.71 -1.14
CA PRO A 18 -8.79 16.73 -0.12
C PRO A 18 -8.56 18.07 -0.78
N ALA A 19 -9.44 18.99 -0.43
CA ALA A 19 -9.34 20.38 -0.82
C ALA A 19 -8.01 20.97 -0.36
N ASN A 20 -7.25 21.57 -1.27
CA ASN A 20 -6.16 22.43 -0.87
C ASN A 20 -6.76 23.78 -0.43
N ILE A 21 -6.39 24.25 0.75
CA ILE A 21 -6.83 25.53 1.28
C ILE A 21 -5.90 26.63 0.73
N VAL A 22 -6.45 27.74 0.24
CA VAL A 22 -5.65 28.87 -0.28
C VAL A 22 -6.19 30.20 0.25
N ALA A 23 -5.31 31.00 0.89
CA ALA A 23 -5.56 32.40 1.18
C ALA A 23 -5.15 33.25 -0.04
N LEU A 24 -6.06 34.08 -0.57
CA LEU A 24 -5.75 35.04 -1.62
C LEU A 24 -5.53 36.44 -1.02
N PRO A 25 -4.60 37.25 -1.56
CA PRO A 25 -4.30 38.57 -1.02
C PRO A 25 -5.40 39.55 -1.41
N GLY A 26 -6.19 40.01 -0.43
CA GLY A 26 -7.25 41.00 -0.66
C GLY A 26 -7.71 41.68 0.62
N SER A 27 -7.37 42.97 0.75
CA SER A 27 -7.92 43.97 1.68
C SER A 27 -7.87 43.69 3.18
N GLY A 28 -6.66 43.73 3.75
CA GLY A 28 -6.47 44.18 5.13
C GLY A 28 -6.49 45.71 5.19
N PHE A 29 -7.16 46.25 6.21
CA PHE A 29 -7.17 47.66 6.60
C PHE A 29 -5.79 48.35 6.44
N GLY A 30 -5.83 49.62 6.02
CA GLY A 30 -4.66 50.42 5.70
C GLY A 30 -3.59 50.53 6.81
N ALA A 31 -2.34 50.61 6.34
CA ALA A 31 -1.17 51.23 6.97
C ALA A 31 -1.09 51.23 8.52
N GLY A 32 -0.56 50.15 9.11
CA GLY A 32 0.00 50.19 10.48
C GLY A 32 0.52 48.90 11.16
N PRO A 33 0.92 47.78 10.52
CA PRO A 33 0.66 46.46 11.14
C PRO A 33 1.83 45.72 11.81
N ARG A 34 3.07 46.25 11.89
CA ARG A 34 4.17 45.51 12.57
C ARG A 34 4.21 45.74 14.08
N VAL A 35 4.10 46.99 14.50
CA VAL A 35 4.26 47.37 15.93
C VAL A 35 3.14 46.81 16.79
N MET A 36 1.89 46.83 16.31
CA MET A 36 0.74 46.28 17.06
C MET A 36 0.78 44.75 17.18
N ARG A 37 1.37 44.05 16.20
CA ARG A 37 1.54 42.58 16.23
C ARG A 37 2.55 42.16 17.30
N ASP A 38 3.70 42.82 17.33
CA ASP A 38 4.76 42.49 18.29
C ASP A 38 4.32 42.79 19.73
N GLN A 39 3.55 43.86 19.92
CA GLN A 39 2.93 44.20 21.21
C GLN A 39 1.93 43.11 21.67
N ALA A 40 1.02 42.67 20.80
CA ALA A 40 0.03 41.65 21.15
C ALA A 40 0.67 40.28 21.49
N MET A 41 1.66 39.85 20.70
CA MET A 41 2.40 38.61 20.97
C MET A 41 3.17 38.67 22.30
N THR A 42 3.79 39.81 22.60
CA THR A 42 4.51 40.01 23.86
C THR A 42 3.58 39.92 25.08
N ILE A 43 2.34 40.41 24.96
CA ILE A 43 1.31 40.30 26.02
C ILE A 43 0.88 38.84 26.22
N LEU A 44 0.63 38.09 25.15
CA LEU A 44 0.23 36.68 25.22
C LEU A 44 1.34 35.77 25.75
N ASP A 45 2.59 36.03 25.37
CA ASP A 45 3.75 35.30 25.90
C ASP A 45 3.98 35.60 27.39
N ALA A 46 3.77 36.86 27.81
CA ALA A 46 3.83 37.22 29.23
C ALA A 46 2.75 36.50 30.05
N GLN A 47 1.54 36.37 29.51
CA GLN A 47 0.47 35.59 30.14
C GLN A 47 0.86 34.12 30.28
N ARG A 48 1.43 33.50 29.24
CA ARG A 48 1.86 32.09 29.25
C ARG A 48 2.96 31.82 30.25
N ASP A 49 3.95 32.69 30.32
CA ASP A 49 5.06 32.53 31.25
C ASP A 49 4.59 32.66 32.70
N LEU A 50 3.72 33.64 32.96
CA LEU A 50 3.13 33.86 34.27
C LEU A 50 2.20 32.71 34.69
N ALA A 51 1.49 32.10 33.74
CA ALA A 51 0.66 30.93 33.97
C ALA A 51 1.49 29.70 34.35
N LYS A 52 2.59 29.47 33.62
CA LYS A 52 3.57 28.41 33.94
C LYS A 52 4.19 28.61 35.32
N GLU A 53 4.50 29.85 35.70
CA GLU A 53 5.05 30.17 37.02
C GLU A 53 4.02 29.90 38.14
N LYS A 54 2.75 30.24 37.91
CA LYS A 54 1.67 30.06 38.88
C LYS A 54 1.07 28.65 38.89
N GLY A 55 1.46 27.77 37.96
CA GLY A 55 0.91 26.43 37.84
C GLY A 55 -0.58 26.40 37.46
N VAL A 56 -1.06 27.46 36.82
CA VAL A 56 -2.45 27.66 36.39
C VAL A 56 -2.50 27.75 34.86
N GLU A 57 -3.67 27.61 34.28
CA GLU A 57 -3.85 27.80 32.84
C GLU A 57 -3.74 29.30 32.47
N PRO A 58 -3.28 29.65 31.26
CA PRO A 58 -3.08 31.05 30.86
C PRO A 58 -4.28 31.98 31.09
N TYR A 59 -5.50 31.49 30.90
CA TYR A 59 -6.72 32.27 31.08
C TYR A 59 -7.10 32.52 32.55
N GLU A 60 -6.49 31.81 33.51
CA GLU A 60 -6.69 32.04 34.94
C GLU A 60 -5.81 33.19 35.47
N VAL A 61 -4.89 33.69 34.63
CA VAL A 61 -4.04 34.84 34.93
C VAL A 61 -4.80 36.13 34.70
N LYS A 62 -4.94 36.95 35.75
CA LYS A 62 -5.64 38.24 35.67
C LYS A 62 -4.90 39.22 34.75
N ALA A 63 -5.66 40.00 33.98
CA ALA A 63 -5.10 41.03 33.09
C ALA A 63 -4.19 42.02 33.84
N GLU A 64 -4.53 42.36 35.10
CA GLU A 64 -3.72 43.19 35.99
C GLU A 64 -2.34 42.57 36.29
N ASP A 65 -2.28 41.24 36.45
CA ASP A 65 -1.03 40.54 36.71
C ASP A 65 -0.16 40.48 35.44
N VAL A 66 -0.79 40.30 34.26
CA VAL A 66 -0.10 40.33 32.96
C VAL A 66 0.48 41.72 32.69
N LEU A 67 -0.29 42.78 32.98
CA LEU A 67 0.15 44.18 32.88
C LEU A 67 1.34 44.49 33.80
N ALA A 68 1.44 43.80 34.95
CA ALA A 68 2.52 43.98 35.90
C ALA A 68 3.85 43.31 35.52
N THR A 69 3.86 42.44 34.50
CA THR A 69 5.08 41.72 34.05
C THR A 69 6.09 42.65 33.38
N ASP A 70 7.38 42.35 33.54
CA ASP A 70 8.46 43.15 32.94
C ASP A 70 8.41 43.16 31.41
N LYS A 71 7.94 42.05 30.80
CA LYS A 71 7.72 41.94 29.35
C LYS A 71 6.67 42.92 28.82
N VAL A 72 5.57 43.12 29.55
CA VAL A 72 4.49 44.02 29.15
C VAL A 72 4.80 45.48 29.51
N LYS A 73 5.48 45.72 30.64
CA LYS A 73 6.00 47.05 30.99
C LYS A 73 6.99 47.58 29.94
N ALA A 74 7.80 46.71 29.34
CA ALA A 74 8.73 47.06 28.27
C ALA A 74 8.04 47.56 26.98
N LEU A 75 6.72 47.36 26.84
CA LEU A 75 5.94 47.86 25.69
C LEU A 75 5.55 49.34 25.79
N ASN A 76 5.81 50.02 26.93
CA ASN A 76 5.49 51.43 27.17
C ASN A 76 4.04 51.81 26.82
N LEU A 77 3.07 50.98 27.22
CA LEU A 77 1.65 51.26 27.05
C LEU A 77 1.23 52.36 28.05
N ASP A 78 0.46 53.35 27.60
CA ASP A 78 -0.08 54.42 28.46
C ASP A 78 -1.06 53.86 29.51
N GLU A 79 -1.03 54.35 30.76
CA GLU A 79 -1.75 53.73 31.90
C GLU A 79 -3.27 53.65 31.69
N ALA A 80 -3.87 54.63 31.00
CA ALA A 80 -5.31 54.65 30.75
C ALA A 80 -5.75 53.72 29.61
N THR A 81 -4.86 53.45 28.65
CA THR A 81 -5.16 52.62 27.47
C THR A 81 -4.58 51.21 27.55
N GLY A 82 -3.52 51.00 28.35
CA GLY A 82 -2.78 49.75 28.48
C GLY A 82 -3.60 48.63 29.13
N SER A 83 -4.37 48.93 30.17
CA SER A 83 -5.29 47.95 30.78
C SER A 83 -6.39 47.51 29.80
N ALA A 84 -6.94 48.46 29.03
CA ALA A 84 -7.92 48.15 27.99
C ALA A 84 -7.30 47.35 26.82
N THR A 85 -6.06 47.65 26.43
CA THR A 85 -5.33 46.92 25.38
C THR A 85 -4.98 45.51 25.81
N VAL A 86 -4.46 45.31 27.03
CA VAL A 86 -4.18 43.98 27.57
C VAL A 86 -5.48 43.18 27.67
N THR A 87 -6.53 43.75 28.25
CA THR A 87 -7.84 43.07 28.36
C THR A 87 -8.41 42.70 26.99
N ALA A 88 -8.29 43.59 26.00
CA ALA A 88 -8.72 43.32 24.63
C ALA A 88 -7.89 42.23 23.93
N VAL A 89 -6.57 42.21 24.11
CA VAL A 89 -5.68 41.18 23.54
C VAL A 89 -5.93 39.82 24.20
N LEU A 90 -6.08 39.79 25.52
CA LEU A 90 -6.37 38.56 26.27
C LEU A 90 -7.77 38.01 25.93
N GLY A 91 -8.77 38.88 25.77
CA GLY A 91 -10.14 38.50 25.38
C GLY A 91 -10.30 38.13 23.91
N ALA A 92 -9.48 38.72 23.01
CA ALA A 92 -9.45 38.34 21.60
C ALA A 92 -8.76 36.99 21.36
N GLY A 93 -7.91 36.55 22.30
CA GLY A 93 -7.08 35.36 22.17
C GLY A 93 -5.98 35.53 21.12
N GLU A 94 -5.30 34.42 20.80
CA GLU A 94 -4.41 34.34 19.64
C GLU A 94 -5.23 34.45 18.36
N LYS A 95 -5.61 35.66 17.95
CA LYS A 95 -5.96 35.89 16.54
C LYS A 95 -4.65 35.94 15.77
N PRO A 96 -4.34 34.95 14.91
CA PRO A 96 -3.19 35.08 14.04
C PRO A 96 -3.43 36.31 13.15
N PHE A 97 -2.56 37.31 13.28
CA PHE A 97 -2.50 38.41 12.34
C PHE A 97 -2.25 37.83 10.95
N ALA A 98 -3.28 37.89 10.10
CA ALA A 98 -3.34 37.29 8.77
C ALA A 98 -2.02 37.45 8.02
N ASN A 99 -1.26 36.36 8.02
CA ASN A 99 -0.15 36.15 7.11
C ASN A 99 -0.73 35.28 6.00
N PRO A 100 -0.43 35.47 4.71
CA PRO A 100 -0.85 34.53 3.67
C PRO A 100 -0.10 33.21 3.91
N GLN A 101 -0.61 32.38 4.83
CA GLN A 101 0.06 31.16 5.24
C GLN A 101 -0.28 30.04 4.27
N ASN A 102 0.75 29.29 3.91
CA ASN A 102 0.62 28.04 3.20
C ASN A 102 -0.02 27.04 4.19
N PHE A 103 -1.24 26.56 3.93
CA PHE A 103 -1.96 25.59 4.77
C PHE A 103 -1.39 24.17 4.70
N GLU A 104 -0.08 24.04 4.48
CA GLU A 104 0.63 22.77 4.46
C GLU A 104 0.53 22.10 5.83
N GLY A 105 0.02 20.86 5.85
CA GLY A 105 -0.14 20.07 7.08
C GLY A 105 -1.55 20.04 7.67
N TYR A 106 -2.46 20.91 7.19
CA TYR A 106 -3.88 20.83 7.55
C TYR A 106 -4.55 19.66 6.84
N ARG A 107 -5.36 18.89 7.58
CA ARG A 107 -6.16 17.79 7.04
C ARG A 107 -7.62 17.97 7.46
N ALA A 108 -8.54 17.60 6.58
CA ALA A 108 -9.96 17.61 6.92
C ALA A 108 -10.18 16.75 8.17
N ILE A 109 -10.86 17.30 9.17
CA ILE A 109 -11.12 16.61 10.43
C ILE A 109 -12.05 15.46 10.13
N ASN A 110 -11.56 14.25 10.36
CA ASN A 110 -12.42 13.10 10.35
C ASN A 110 -12.86 12.82 11.79
N PHE A 111 -14.10 13.20 12.15
CA PHE A 111 -14.66 12.99 13.50
C PHE A 111 -14.75 11.52 13.93
N LYS A 112 -14.55 10.62 12.97
CA LYS A 112 -14.39 9.17 13.11
C LYS A 112 -12.99 8.76 13.62
N ASP A 113 -11.94 9.51 13.28
CA ASP A 113 -10.53 9.09 13.42
C ASP A 113 -9.64 10.06 14.24
N ASP A 114 -9.93 11.37 14.26
CA ASP A 114 -9.08 12.41 14.89
C ASP A 114 -9.38 12.70 16.37
N GLY A 115 -10.07 11.78 17.05
CA GLY A 115 -10.62 11.99 18.40
C GLY A 115 -9.64 12.61 19.40
N ALA A 116 -8.37 12.18 19.43
CA ALA A 116 -7.37 12.68 20.38
C ALA A 116 -6.94 14.15 20.16
N LYS A 117 -7.03 14.67 18.93
CA LYS A 117 -6.59 16.03 18.58
C LYS A 117 -7.63 17.10 18.91
N ILE A 118 -8.89 16.69 19.09
CA ILE A 118 -10.05 17.57 19.32
C ILE A 118 -10.58 17.54 20.77
N LEU A 119 -9.98 16.75 21.67
CA LEU A 119 -10.38 16.64 23.10
C LEU A 119 -10.21 17.93 23.90
N GLY A 120 -9.39 18.86 23.41
CA GLY A 120 -9.11 20.14 24.07
C GLY A 120 -10.08 21.26 23.73
N PHE A 121 -11.16 20.98 22.98
CA PHE A 121 -12.11 21.99 22.52
C PHE A 121 -13.54 21.67 22.96
N ALA A 122 -14.24 22.70 23.42
CA ALA A 122 -15.68 22.65 23.65
C ALA A 122 -16.38 23.71 22.81
N VAL A 123 -17.58 23.37 22.36
CA VAL A 123 -18.38 24.21 21.47
C VAL A 123 -19.61 24.64 22.28
N PRO A 124 -19.95 25.93 22.32
CA PRO A 124 -21.20 26.35 22.95
C PRO A 124 -22.36 25.66 22.22
N ASP A 125 -23.36 25.20 22.95
CA ASP A 125 -24.56 24.62 22.36
C ASP A 125 -25.32 25.71 21.60
N GLN A 126 -25.03 25.86 20.31
CA GLN A 126 -25.56 26.92 19.46
C GLN A 126 -27.07 26.77 19.21
N ALA A 127 -27.65 25.60 19.53
CA ALA A 127 -29.07 25.32 19.39
C ALA A 127 -29.86 25.49 20.70
N ALA A 128 -29.18 25.76 21.83
CA ALA A 128 -29.83 26.00 23.12
C ALA A 128 -30.55 27.35 23.15
N ASP A 129 -31.60 27.44 23.99
CA ASP A 129 -32.33 28.68 24.24
C ASP A 129 -31.37 29.75 24.82
N PRO A 130 -31.25 30.94 24.20
CA PRO A 130 -30.41 32.03 24.70
C PRO A 130 -30.77 32.49 26.14
N ALA A 131 -31.99 32.20 26.61
CA ALA A 131 -32.43 32.49 27.96
C ALA A 131 -32.04 31.41 29.00
N ALA A 132 -31.52 30.26 28.56
CA ALA A 132 -31.04 29.19 29.42
C ALA A 132 -29.55 29.37 29.80
N GLU A 133 -29.11 28.66 30.85
CA GLU A 133 -27.68 28.64 31.19
C GLU A 133 -26.83 28.13 30.00
N PRO A 134 -25.72 28.80 29.65
CA PRO A 134 -24.84 28.38 28.57
C PRO A 134 -24.35 26.94 28.80
N LYS A 135 -24.59 26.06 27.84
CA LYS A 135 -24.07 24.68 27.84
C LYS A 135 -22.97 24.54 26.82
N PHE A 136 -21.96 23.73 27.14
CA PHE A 136 -20.91 23.35 26.22
C PHE A 136 -21.02 21.88 25.83
N LEU A 137 -20.85 21.60 24.55
CA LEU A 137 -20.75 20.27 23.96
C LEU A 137 -19.29 19.95 23.65
N SER A 138 -18.91 18.68 23.62
CA SER A 138 -17.61 18.31 23.05
C SER A 138 -17.59 18.64 21.55
N PHE A 139 -16.39 18.92 21.02
CA PHE A 139 -16.22 19.22 19.59
C PHE A 139 -16.82 18.15 18.66
N LYS A 140 -16.77 16.88 19.08
CA LYS A 140 -17.40 15.76 18.37
C LYS A 140 -18.93 15.83 18.42
N GLU A 141 -19.54 15.98 19.60
CA GLU A 141 -21.01 16.07 19.73
C GLU A 141 -21.60 17.28 18.99
N ALA A 142 -20.81 18.36 18.90
CA ALA A 142 -21.22 19.57 18.23
C ALA A 142 -21.23 19.45 16.70
N TYR A 143 -20.30 18.71 16.10
CA TYR A 143 -20.05 18.76 14.64
C TYR A 143 -20.10 17.41 13.92
N ASP A 144 -19.98 16.27 14.62
CA ASP A 144 -19.99 14.94 13.98
C ASP A 144 -21.35 14.63 13.33
N GLY A 145 -21.33 14.41 12.02
CA GLY A 145 -22.53 14.13 11.22
C GLY A 145 -23.49 15.31 11.05
N LYS A 146 -23.13 16.52 11.49
CA LYS A 146 -23.97 17.72 11.38
C LYS A 146 -23.51 18.62 10.25
N GLU A 147 -24.47 19.29 9.61
CA GLU A 147 -24.20 20.22 8.52
C GLU A 147 -23.74 21.57 9.08
N ILE A 148 -22.52 21.97 8.70
CA ILE A 148 -21.94 23.29 8.99
C ILE A 148 -21.88 24.06 7.67
N GLY A 149 -22.35 25.29 7.69
CA GLY A 149 -22.35 26.13 6.50
C GLY A 149 -22.14 27.60 6.80
N ILE A 150 -21.83 28.34 5.74
CA ILE A 150 -22.01 29.78 5.67
C ILE A 150 -23.25 30.05 4.83
N TYR A 151 -24.13 30.91 5.33
CA TYR A 151 -25.43 31.16 4.74
C TYR A 151 -25.60 32.65 4.46
N GLN A 152 -26.00 32.98 3.23
CA GLN A 152 -26.45 34.32 2.87
C GLN A 152 -27.95 34.40 3.15
N LEU A 153 -28.31 35.20 4.14
CA LEU A 153 -29.68 35.49 4.54
C LEU A 153 -30.20 36.72 3.80
N GLU A 154 -31.44 36.65 3.35
CA GLU A 154 -32.18 37.78 2.82
C GLU A 154 -33.29 38.14 3.82
N VAL A 155 -33.27 39.37 4.32
CA VAL A 155 -34.27 39.89 5.25
C VAL A 155 -35.05 40.98 4.53
N THR A 156 -36.32 40.69 4.20
CA THR A 156 -37.21 41.65 3.54
C THR A 156 -38.19 42.22 4.56
N ARG A 157 -38.19 43.53 4.75
CA ARG A 157 -39.16 44.24 5.59
C ARG A 157 -40.08 45.12 4.74
N PRO A 158 -41.37 45.23 5.09
CA PRO A 158 -42.27 46.17 4.44
C PRO A 158 -41.77 47.60 4.65
N ALA A 159 -42.06 48.49 3.69
CA ALA A 159 -41.69 49.89 3.82
C ALA A 159 -42.34 50.50 5.07
N THR A 160 -41.62 51.39 5.76
CA THR A 160 -42.12 52.12 6.93
C THR A 160 -42.03 53.61 6.69
N LYS A 161 -43.06 54.34 7.11
CA LYS A 161 -43.06 55.81 7.14
C LYS A 161 -42.07 56.33 8.19
N PRO A 162 -41.69 57.62 8.16
CA PRO A 162 -40.78 58.21 9.16
C PRO A 162 -41.26 58.11 10.62
N ASP A 163 -42.57 57.89 10.83
CA ASP A 163 -43.19 57.68 12.14
C ASP A 163 -43.20 56.20 12.59
N GLY A 164 -42.60 55.29 11.81
CA GLY A 164 -42.50 53.86 12.11
C GLY A 164 -43.73 53.03 11.71
N THR A 165 -44.76 53.63 11.11
CA THR A 165 -45.95 52.88 10.66
C THR A 165 -45.75 52.23 9.28
N PRO A 166 -46.38 51.08 8.98
CA PRO A 166 -46.27 50.43 7.67
C PRO A 166 -46.73 51.35 6.54
N ASP A 167 -45.93 51.47 5.48
CA ASP A 167 -46.24 52.20 4.27
C ASP A 167 -46.62 51.23 3.13
N PRO A 168 -47.91 50.97 2.88
CA PRO A 168 -48.34 50.08 1.82
C PRO A 168 -48.04 50.59 0.39
N ALA A 169 -47.59 51.84 0.24
CA ALA A 169 -47.19 52.43 -1.05
C ALA A 169 -45.66 52.43 -1.28
N GLY A 170 -44.85 52.09 -0.27
CA GLY A 170 -43.39 52.08 -0.36
C GLY A 170 -42.83 50.73 -0.79
N GLU A 171 -41.66 50.72 -1.44
CA GLU A 171 -40.98 49.48 -1.81
C GLU A 171 -40.41 48.76 -0.57
N PRO A 172 -40.60 47.44 -0.45
CA PRO A 172 -39.99 46.64 0.62
C PRO A 172 -38.47 46.80 0.62
N GLN A 173 -37.88 46.91 1.81
CA GLN A 173 -36.43 46.96 1.95
C GLN A 173 -35.88 45.56 2.19
N THR A 174 -35.01 45.10 1.29
CA THR A 174 -34.27 43.84 1.45
C THR A 174 -32.84 44.12 1.90
N GLN A 175 -32.41 43.48 2.98
CA GLN A 175 -31.04 43.51 3.48
C GLN A 175 -30.46 42.11 3.45
N ASN A 176 -29.22 42.00 2.96
CA ASN A 176 -28.52 40.72 2.87
C ASN A 176 -27.46 40.63 3.96
N PHE A 177 -27.43 39.50 4.65
CA PHE A 177 -26.46 39.22 5.72
C PHE A 177 -25.76 37.90 5.41
N THR A 178 -24.45 37.84 5.57
CA THR A 178 -23.70 36.59 5.44
C THR A 178 -23.36 36.11 6.85
N VAL A 179 -23.89 34.95 7.25
CA VAL A 179 -23.69 34.40 8.60
C VAL A 179 -23.02 33.04 8.57
N GLY A 180 -22.11 32.80 9.51
CA GLY A 180 -21.46 31.51 9.72
C GLY A 180 -19.97 31.63 10.06
N PRO A 181 -19.25 30.51 10.17
CA PRO A 181 -19.75 29.14 10.09
C PRO A 181 -20.69 28.81 11.24
N ILE A 182 -21.85 28.23 10.93
CA ILE A 182 -22.88 27.88 11.91
C ILE A 182 -23.51 26.54 11.56
N LEU A 183 -23.96 25.81 12.57
CA LEU A 183 -24.77 24.61 12.38
C LEU A 183 -26.12 24.97 11.73
N ARG A 184 -26.55 24.17 10.75
CA ARG A 184 -27.85 24.38 10.09
C ARG A 184 -29.01 24.46 11.08
N GLU A 185 -29.03 23.54 12.05
CA GLU A 185 -30.05 23.49 13.11
C GLU A 185 -30.07 24.75 14.00
N ALA A 186 -28.89 25.28 14.31
CA ALA A 186 -28.75 26.50 15.11
C ALA A 186 -29.23 27.72 14.32
N LEU A 187 -28.90 27.80 13.03
CA LEU A 187 -29.40 28.85 12.15
C LEU A 187 -30.93 28.82 12.06
N ASP A 188 -31.53 27.65 11.85
CA ASP A 188 -32.98 27.52 11.74
C ASP A 188 -33.68 27.97 13.05
N THR A 189 -33.06 27.70 14.21
CA THR A 189 -33.53 28.19 15.52
C THR A 189 -33.44 29.71 15.64
N GLN A 190 -32.32 30.31 15.24
CA GLN A 190 -32.13 31.77 15.25
C GLN A 190 -33.09 32.49 14.30
N LEU A 191 -33.32 31.93 13.10
CA LEU A 191 -34.28 32.49 12.14
C LEU A 191 -35.70 32.45 12.68
N LYS A 192 -36.09 31.36 13.36
CA LYS A 192 -37.40 31.26 13.99
C LYS A 192 -37.59 32.30 15.11
N GLN A 193 -36.58 32.48 15.96
CA GLN A 193 -36.61 33.49 17.02
C GLN A 193 -36.69 34.92 16.44
N ALA A 194 -35.93 35.21 15.38
CA ALA A 194 -35.99 36.49 14.69
C ALA A 194 -37.38 36.75 14.08
N GLN A 195 -37.99 35.72 13.47
CA GLN A 195 -39.33 35.78 12.91
C GLN A 195 -40.43 35.96 13.97
N ASP A 196 -40.26 35.37 15.16
CA ASP A 196 -41.18 35.52 16.29
C ASP A 196 -41.07 36.91 16.94
N ALA A 197 -39.87 37.48 16.99
CA ALA A 197 -39.59 38.82 17.52
C ALA A 197 -40.05 39.93 16.55
N ASP A 198 -39.87 39.74 15.24
CA ASP A 198 -40.29 40.66 14.18
C ASP A 198 -41.22 39.95 13.19
N LYS A 199 -42.52 40.00 13.50
CA LYS A 199 -43.58 39.42 12.65
C LYS A 199 -43.77 40.13 11.31
N THR A 200 -43.09 41.25 11.09
CA THR A 200 -43.22 42.05 9.86
C THR A 200 -42.13 41.76 8.84
N GLY A 201 -40.94 41.33 9.29
CA GLY A 201 -39.86 40.88 8.44
C GLY A 201 -40.06 39.46 7.92
N LYS A 202 -39.62 39.21 6.68
CA LYS A 202 -39.50 37.87 6.09
C LYS A 202 -38.02 37.50 6.05
N TYR A 203 -37.67 36.38 6.65
CA TYR A 203 -36.28 35.91 6.78
C TYR A 203 -36.09 34.64 5.93
N GLU A 204 -35.25 34.71 4.89
CA GLU A 204 -35.00 33.58 3.98
C GLU A 204 -33.51 33.28 3.84
N VAL A 205 -33.17 32.01 3.61
CA VAL A 205 -31.80 31.59 3.27
C VAL A 205 -31.67 31.59 1.75
N GLY A 206 -30.89 32.52 1.20
CA GLY A 206 -30.67 32.66 -0.24
C GLY A 206 -29.65 31.65 -0.79
N LYS A 207 -28.41 31.69 -0.29
CA LYS A 207 -27.34 30.76 -0.69
C LYS A 207 -26.70 30.11 0.53
N SER A 208 -26.29 28.85 0.36
CA SER A 208 -25.57 28.07 1.36
C SER A 208 -24.24 27.58 0.79
N PHE A 209 -23.18 27.74 1.57
CA PHE A 209 -21.84 27.30 1.24
C PHE A 209 -21.39 26.27 2.30
N PRO A 210 -21.20 24.99 1.93
CA PRO A 210 -20.74 23.96 2.85
C PRO A 210 -19.39 24.32 3.46
N VAL A 211 -19.22 24.05 4.76
CA VAL A 211 -17.97 24.24 5.48
C VAL A 211 -17.44 22.89 5.94
N THR A 212 -16.18 22.61 5.63
CA THR A 212 -15.41 21.48 6.17
C THR A 212 -14.39 22.01 7.16
N LEU A 213 -14.28 21.40 8.32
CA LEU A 213 -13.30 21.77 9.33
C LEU A 213 -11.99 21.02 9.08
N PHE A 214 -10.86 21.72 9.19
CA PHE A 214 -9.52 21.19 9.02
C PHE A 214 -8.71 21.43 10.30
N ALA A 215 -7.82 20.49 10.62
CA ALA A 215 -6.89 20.62 11.73
C ALA A 215 -5.45 20.30 11.30
N ASP A 216 -4.48 20.99 11.89
CA ASP A 216 -3.06 20.67 11.72
C ASP A 216 -2.54 19.71 12.81
N VAL A 217 -1.23 19.45 12.84
CA VAL A 217 -0.59 18.59 13.84
C VAL A 217 -0.52 19.21 15.24
N ASN A 218 -0.69 20.52 15.37
CA ASN A 218 -0.66 21.27 16.62
C ASN A 218 -2.06 21.47 17.23
N GLY A 219 -3.12 21.16 16.47
CA GLY A 219 -4.52 21.31 16.88
C GLY A 219 -5.12 22.66 16.49
N ASP A 220 -4.48 23.41 15.61
CA ASP A 220 -5.03 24.64 15.05
C ASP A 220 -6.13 24.31 14.04
N LEU A 221 -7.24 25.06 14.10
CA LEU A 221 -8.46 24.79 13.32
C LEU A 221 -8.65 25.82 12.21
N VAL A 222 -8.98 25.33 11.01
CA VAL A 222 -9.34 26.14 9.84
C VAL A 222 -10.70 25.67 9.32
N ALA A 223 -11.56 26.62 8.96
CA ALA A 223 -12.84 26.34 8.33
C ALA A 223 -12.72 26.55 6.81
N GLY A 224 -12.63 25.44 6.08
CA GLY A 224 -12.60 25.42 4.63
C GLY A 224 -14.00 25.55 4.06
N VAL A 225 -14.23 26.56 3.23
CA VAL A 225 -15.53 26.85 2.62
C VAL A 225 -15.51 26.41 1.17
N ASP A 226 -16.48 25.56 0.79
CA ASP A 226 -16.65 25.13 -0.60
C ASP A 226 -17.40 26.21 -1.39
N ALA A 227 -16.66 27.27 -1.75
CA ALA A 227 -17.15 28.42 -2.49
C ALA A 227 -16.06 28.98 -3.39
N LYS A 228 -16.45 29.66 -4.49
CA LYS A 228 -15.51 30.47 -5.25
C LYS A 228 -15.41 31.88 -4.65
N PRO A 229 -14.24 32.55 -4.71
CA PRO A 229 -14.10 33.94 -4.26
C PRO A 229 -15.05 34.94 -4.94
N THR A 230 -15.56 34.61 -6.13
CA THR A 230 -16.56 35.42 -6.85
C THR A 230 -17.98 35.25 -6.31
N GLU A 231 -18.24 34.19 -5.53
CA GLU A 231 -19.58 33.82 -5.04
C GLU A 231 -19.80 34.22 -3.58
N LEU A 232 -18.73 34.23 -2.78
CA LEU A 232 -18.73 34.56 -1.36
C LEU A 232 -17.46 35.34 -1.03
N ASP A 233 -17.60 36.53 -0.43
CA ASP A 233 -16.47 37.25 0.16
C ASP A 233 -16.36 36.89 1.64
N LEU A 234 -15.35 36.11 1.99
CA LEU A 234 -15.13 35.64 3.37
C LEU A 234 -14.91 36.79 4.38
N SER A 235 -14.51 37.99 3.93
CA SER A 235 -14.37 39.16 4.83
C SER A 235 -15.71 39.71 5.31
N THR A 236 -16.81 39.38 4.61
CA THR A 236 -18.18 39.84 4.94
C THR A 236 -18.93 38.89 5.85
N VAL A 237 -18.33 37.74 6.18
CA VAL A 237 -18.96 36.68 6.97
C VAL A 237 -18.99 37.09 8.44
N GLN A 238 -20.19 37.14 9.02
CA GLN A 238 -20.41 37.40 10.45
C GLN A 238 -20.64 36.08 11.18
N GLY A 239 -19.83 35.77 12.19
CA GLY A 239 -19.89 34.50 12.91
C GLY A 239 -19.40 34.59 14.35
N GLY A 240 -19.93 33.71 15.20
CA GLY A 240 -19.45 33.49 16.56
C GLY A 240 -18.26 32.54 16.61
N ALA A 241 -17.69 32.34 17.80
CA ALA A 241 -16.61 31.40 18.02
C ALA A 241 -17.01 29.97 17.60
N LEU A 242 -16.18 29.31 16.78
CA LEU A 242 -16.37 27.92 16.37
C LEU A 242 -16.10 26.96 17.52
N ALA A 243 -15.13 27.28 18.39
CA ALA A 243 -14.90 26.53 19.62
C ALA A 243 -14.19 27.40 20.66
N TYR A 244 -14.19 26.94 21.90
CA TYR A 244 -13.37 27.47 22.98
C TYR A 244 -12.33 26.44 23.39
N LYS A 245 -11.12 26.91 23.69
CA LYS A 245 -10.04 26.05 24.18
C LYS A 245 -10.30 25.70 25.64
N GLY A 246 -10.51 24.42 25.93
CA GLY A 246 -10.85 23.89 27.25
C GLY A 246 -11.79 22.68 27.16
N THR A 247 -11.74 21.80 28.17
CA THR A 247 -12.72 20.72 28.31
C THR A 247 -14.10 21.27 28.69
N VAL A 248 -15.17 20.58 28.31
CA VAL A 248 -16.56 20.92 28.69
C VAL A 248 -16.70 21.24 30.18
N ALA A 249 -16.11 20.41 31.06
CA ALA A 249 -16.20 20.60 32.51
C ALA A 249 -15.62 21.95 32.98
N LYS A 250 -14.40 22.28 32.54
CA LYS A 250 -13.72 23.54 32.88
C LYS A 250 -14.50 24.78 32.41
N LEU A 251 -15.05 24.73 31.19
CA LEU A 251 -15.80 25.86 30.63
C LEU A 251 -17.18 26.03 31.30
N GLN A 252 -17.82 24.93 31.68
CA GLN A 252 -19.06 24.97 32.45
C GLN A 252 -18.85 25.53 33.87
N GLU A 253 -17.69 25.26 34.48
CA GLU A 253 -17.29 25.82 35.76
C GLU A 253 -17.00 27.32 35.67
N PHE A 254 -16.30 27.77 34.61
CA PHE A 254 -16.07 29.18 34.34
C PHE A 254 -17.37 29.99 34.26
N VAL A 255 -18.39 29.48 33.57
CA VAL A 255 -19.71 30.15 33.47
C VAL A 255 -20.36 30.32 34.83
N LYS A 256 -20.31 29.27 35.68
CA LYS A 256 -20.85 29.34 37.04
C LYS A 256 -20.12 30.36 37.91
N ASN A 257 -18.79 30.37 37.85
CA ASN A 257 -18.00 31.28 38.67
C ASN A 257 -18.17 32.74 38.22
N SER A 258 -18.23 32.98 36.90
CA SER A 258 -18.48 34.31 36.32
C SER A 258 -19.83 34.91 36.72
N GLN A 259 -20.86 34.10 36.95
CA GLN A 259 -22.15 34.56 37.47
C GLN A 259 -22.07 34.98 38.95
N SER A 260 -21.15 34.38 39.71
CA SER A 260 -20.94 34.67 41.14
C SER A 260 -19.92 35.78 41.41
N ASN A 261 -18.98 36.01 40.47
CA ASN A 261 -17.89 36.98 40.59
C ASN A 261 -17.71 37.79 39.29
N PRO A 262 -18.18 39.05 39.23
CA PRO A 262 -18.12 39.88 38.02
C PRO A 262 -16.71 40.17 37.49
N ALA A 263 -15.67 40.00 38.32
CA ALA A 263 -14.28 40.20 37.92
C ALA A 263 -13.73 39.04 37.07
N GLU A 264 -14.26 37.81 37.21
CA GLU A 264 -13.87 36.66 36.39
C GLU A 264 -14.52 36.69 35.00
N ALA A 265 -15.67 37.37 34.88
CA ALA A 265 -16.33 37.60 33.59
C ALA A 265 -15.54 38.54 32.66
N ALA A 266 -14.53 39.26 33.17
CA ALA A 266 -13.78 40.27 32.41
C ALA A 266 -12.77 39.66 31.40
N THR A 267 -12.38 38.39 31.58
CA THR A 267 -11.45 37.68 30.68
C THR A 267 -12.09 36.37 30.21
N PRO A 268 -12.81 36.36 29.07
CA PRO A 268 -13.43 35.15 28.55
C PRO A 268 -12.39 34.10 28.15
N PRO A 269 -12.73 32.80 28.19
CA PRO A 269 -11.84 31.74 27.74
C PRO A 269 -11.43 31.97 26.27
N PRO A 270 -10.20 31.57 25.87
CA PRO A 270 -9.69 31.80 24.52
C PRO A 270 -10.64 31.18 23.49
N SER A 271 -11.28 32.04 22.70
CA SER A 271 -12.12 31.62 21.59
C SER A 271 -11.25 31.29 20.37
N ILE A 272 -11.53 30.16 19.73
CA ILE A 272 -11.00 29.85 18.40
C ILE A 272 -12.06 30.27 17.40
N ASN A 273 -11.81 31.42 16.79
CA ASN A 273 -12.45 31.78 15.54
C ASN A 273 -11.62 31.07 14.48
N ALA A 274 -12.13 29.99 13.89
CA ALA A 274 -11.36 29.30 12.85
C ALA A 274 -11.10 30.28 11.70
N GLU A 275 -9.87 30.28 11.23
CA GLU A 275 -9.53 31.03 10.03
C GLU A 275 -10.37 30.50 8.87
N LEU A 276 -11.05 31.40 8.16
CA LEU A 276 -11.87 31.05 7.00
C LEU A 276 -10.99 30.99 5.77
N ALA A 277 -11.15 29.95 4.97
CA ALA A 277 -10.43 29.85 3.71
C ALA A 277 -11.19 29.04 2.66
N TYR A 278 -10.89 29.24 1.38
CA TYR A 278 -11.57 28.53 0.31
C TYR A 278 -11.00 27.12 0.11
N ILE A 279 -11.89 26.17 -0.15
CA ILE A 279 -11.58 24.83 -0.61
C ILE A 279 -11.29 24.86 -2.12
N LYS A 280 -10.08 24.47 -2.52
CA LYS A 280 -9.73 24.26 -3.92
C LYS A 280 -9.77 22.78 -4.27
N HIS A 281 -10.77 22.38 -5.06
CA HIS A 281 -10.86 21.05 -5.65
C HIS A 281 -9.88 20.91 -6.82
N LYS A 282 -8.99 19.90 -6.78
CA LYS A 282 -8.13 19.52 -7.90
C LYS A 282 -8.71 18.30 -8.60
N GLU A 283 -9.34 18.50 -9.75
CA GLU A 283 -9.87 17.38 -10.53
C GLU A 283 -8.75 16.64 -11.26
N ALA A 284 -8.72 15.31 -11.10
CA ALA A 284 -7.86 14.44 -11.88
C ALA A 284 -8.32 14.42 -13.35
N GLN A 285 -7.41 14.73 -14.26
CA GLN A 285 -7.69 14.79 -15.68
C GLN A 285 -7.64 13.39 -16.27
N TRP A 286 -8.55 13.08 -17.20
CA TRP A 286 -8.66 11.74 -17.82
C TRP A 286 -7.34 11.25 -18.44
N TRP A 287 -6.55 12.17 -19.01
CA TRP A 287 -5.28 11.84 -19.66
C TRP A 287 -4.20 11.37 -18.67
N GLN A 288 -4.30 11.72 -17.39
CA GLN A 288 -3.37 11.24 -16.35
C GLN A 288 -3.54 9.73 -16.12
N PHE A 289 -4.79 9.23 -16.18
CA PHE A 289 -5.07 7.80 -16.12
C PHE A 289 -4.57 7.08 -17.38
N LEU A 290 -4.78 7.67 -18.56
CA LEU A 290 -4.22 7.15 -19.81
C LEU A 290 -2.68 7.07 -19.75
N LEU A 291 -2.03 8.09 -19.18
CA LEU A 291 -0.58 8.12 -19.03
C LEU A 291 -0.06 6.96 -18.17
N CYS A 292 -0.77 6.58 -17.10
CA CYS A 292 -0.43 5.39 -16.30
C CYS A 292 -0.48 4.10 -17.14
N ILE A 293 -1.54 3.94 -17.95
CA ILE A 293 -1.69 2.77 -18.83
C ILE A 293 -0.59 2.73 -19.90
N VAL A 294 -0.33 3.85 -20.56
CA VAL A 294 0.73 3.97 -21.58
C VAL A 294 2.10 3.71 -20.96
N PHE A 295 2.37 4.22 -19.75
CA PHE A 295 3.61 3.93 -19.03
C PHE A 295 3.74 2.42 -18.76
N GLY A 296 2.68 1.76 -18.31
CA GLY A 296 2.65 0.29 -18.17
C GLY A 296 2.97 -0.45 -19.47
N LEU A 297 2.41 0.00 -20.60
CA LEU A 297 2.74 -0.56 -21.92
C LEU A 297 4.21 -0.39 -22.28
N VAL A 298 4.79 0.80 -22.04
CA VAL A 298 6.24 1.03 -22.26
C VAL A 298 7.07 0.10 -21.37
N MET A 299 6.69 -0.04 -20.10
CA MET A 299 7.38 -0.92 -19.17
C MET A 299 7.31 -2.40 -19.59
N ALA A 300 6.28 -2.84 -20.31
CA ALA A 300 6.21 -4.19 -20.86
C ALA A 300 7.42 -4.49 -21.77
N PHE A 301 7.71 -3.57 -22.69
CA PHE A 301 8.88 -3.67 -23.58
C PHE A 301 10.20 -3.58 -22.81
N VAL A 302 10.25 -2.79 -21.73
CA VAL A 302 11.44 -2.72 -20.86
C VAL A 302 11.70 -4.05 -20.18
N PHE A 303 10.68 -4.70 -19.61
CA PHE A 303 10.83 -6.03 -18.99
C PHE A 303 11.26 -7.09 -20.00
N GLU A 304 10.70 -7.06 -21.21
CA GLU A 304 11.10 -7.94 -22.30
C GLU A 304 12.57 -7.71 -22.68
N ALA A 305 12.98 -6.46 -22.91
CA ALA A 305 14.36 -6.12 -23.26
C ALA A 305 15.37 -6.47 -22.16
N LEU A 306 15.01 -6.27 -20.89
CA LEU A 306 15.84 -6.68 -19.75
C LEU A 306 16.00 -8.20 -19.70
N THR A 307 14.91 -8.94 -19.90
CA THR A 307 14.94 -10.40 -19.90
C THR A 307 15.76 -10.91 -21.09
N ASP A 308 15.55 -10.36 -22.30
CA ASP A 308 16.32 -10.65 -23.52
C ASP A 308 17.82 -10.44 -23.32
N TYR A 309 18.22 -9.34 -22.65
CA TYR A 309 19.65 -9.08 -22.40
C TYR A 309 20.32 -10.21 -21.62
N TYR A 310 19.64 -10.79 -20.63
CA TYR A 310 20.23 -11.85 -19.81
C TYR A 310 20.11 -13.22 -20.46
N VAL A 311 18.95 -13.56 -21.03
CA VAL A 311 18.71 -14.92 -21.55
C VAL A 311 18.99 -15.07 -23.04
N GLY A 312 19.15 -13.99 -23.81
CA GLY A 312 19.30 -14.06 -25.25
C GLY A 312 20.62 -14.69 -25.71
N LEU A 313 20.55 -15.59 -26.70
CA LEU A 313 21.68 -16.37 -27.24
C LEU A 313 22.89 -15.52 -27.64
N HIS A 314 22.64 -14.34 -28.22
CA HIS A 314 23.68 -13.45 -28.75
C HIS A 314 24.08 -12.33 -27.79
N LYS A 315 23.68 -12.43 -26.52
CA LYS A 315 24.01 -11.44 -25.50
C LYS A 315 25.15 -11.94 -24.64
N ARG A 316 25.83 -10.98 -24.03
CA ARG A 316 27.02 -11.23 -23.23
C ARG A 316 26.83 -12.32 -22.15
N PRO A 317 25.75 -12.32 -21.33
CA PRO A 317 25.63 -13.30 -20.26
C PRO A 317 25.62 -14.75 -20.76
N VAL A 318 24.84 -15.06 -21.79
CA VAL A 318 24.79 -16.42 -22.38
C VAL A 318 26.09 -16.77 -23.11
N GLN A 319 26.68 -15.84 -23.85
CA GLN A 319 27.97 -16.06 -24.52
C GLN A 319 29.09 -16.36 -23.52
N GLU A 320 29.09 -15.68 -22.38
CA GLU A 320 30.06 -15.89 -21.32
C GLU A 320 29.86 -17.26 -20.64
N LEU A 321 28.62 -17.68 -20.41
CA LEU A 321 28.30 -19.04 -19.97
C LEU A 321 28.80 -20.10 -20.97
N GLY A 322 28.56 -19.85 -22.27
CA GLY A 322 29.07 -20.68 -23.35
C GLY A 322 30.60 -20.80 -23.30
N ALA A 323 31.31 -19.69 -23.12
CA ALA A 323 32.77 -19.67 -23.05
C ALA A 323 33.34 -20.46 -21.85
N VAL A 324 32.74 -20.30 -20.66
CA VAL A 324 33.21 -20.99 -19.44
C VAL A 324 32.82 -22.47 -19.39
N SER A 325 31.99 -22.95 -20.31
CA SER A 325 31.61 -24.38 -20.39
C SER A 325 32.79 -25.33 -20.56
N THR A 326 33.87 -24.86 -21.19
CA THR A 326 35.12 -25.61 -21.34
C THR A 326 35.81 -25.93 -20.01
N ALA A 327 35.52 -25.16 -18.96
CA ALA A 327 36.03 -25.39 -17.60
C ALA A 327 35.14 -26.34 -16.77
N GLY A 328 34.02 -26.81 -17.33
CA GLY A 328 33.12 -27.78 -16.71
C GLY A 328 31.88 -27.17 -16.04
N PRO A 329 31.05 -28.00 -15.37
CA PRO A 329 29.74 -27.57 -14.85
C PRO A 329 29.82 -26.54 -13.72
N ALA A 330 30.80 -26.66 -12.82
CA ALA A 330 30.86 -25.81 -11.63
C ALA A 330 31.04 -24.31 -11.97
N PRO A 331 31.99 -23.91 -12.84
CA PRO A 331 32.08 -22.53 -13.31
C PRO A 331 30.79 -22.02 -13.99
N MET A 332 30.16 -22.85 -14.83
CA MET A 332 28.90 -22.48 -15.48
C MET A 332 27.76 -22.23 -14.48
N ILE A 333 27.62 -23.07 -13.45
CA ILE A 333 26.63 -22.88 -12.38
C ILE A 333 26.92 -21.57 -11.63
N ILE A 334 28.18 -21.32 -11.26
CA ILE A 334 28.57 -20.10 -10.54
C ILE A 334 28.22 -18.85 -11.36
N THR A 335 28.61 -18.82 -12.63
CA THR A 335 28.37 -17.68 -13.53
C THR A 335 26.88 -17.47 -13.80
N GLY A 336 26.13 -18.55 -14.08
CA GLY A 336 24.68 -18.46 -14.32
C GLY A 336 23.93 -17.95 -13.09
N PHE A 337 24.30 -18.40 -11.89
CA PHE A 337 23.69 -17.94 -10.64
C PHE A 337 24.04 -16.47 -10.34
N ALA A 338 25.26 -16.03 -10.66
CA ALA A 338 25.68 -14.64 -10.50
C ALA A 338 24.86 -13.69 -11.39
N TYR A 339 24.79 -13.98 -12.70
CA TYR A 339 23.95 -13.21 -13.62
C TYR A 339 22.46 -13.30 -13.28
N GLY A 340 21.99 -14.44 -12.75
CA GLY A 340 20.62 -14.60 -12.28
C GLY A 340 20.27 -13.59 -11.18
N LYS A 341 21.14 -13.48 -10.17
CA LYS A 341 20.99 -12.48 -9.09
C LYS A 341 21.03 -11.06 -9.62
N GLU A 342 21.97 -10.77 -10.52
CA GLU A 342 22.11 -9.47 -11.15
C GLU A 342 20.82 -9.07 -11.89
N SER A 343 20.31 -9.97 -12.75
CA SER A 343 19.08 -9.74 -13.51
C SER A 343 17.86 -9.46 -12.62
N SER A 344 17.81 -10.07 -11.45
CA SER A 344 16.73 -9.90 -10.47
C SER A 344 16.72 -8.49 -9.87
N VAL A 345 17.90 -7.91 -9.64
CA VAL A 345 18.03 -6.54 -9.13
C VAL A 345 17.58 -5.53 -10.18
N PHE A 346 18.00 -5.69 -11.44
CA PHE A 346 17.56 -4.78 -12.50
C PHE A 346 16.07 -4.89 -12.80
N SER A 347 15.51 -6.10 -12.77
CA SER A 347 14.06 -6.31 -12.87
C SER A 347 13.31 -5.64 -11.72
N LEU A 348 13.83 -5.71 -10.48
CA LEU A 348 13.26 -4.99 -9.34
C LEU A 348 13.27 -3.47 -9.55
N PHE A 349 14.35 -2.89 -10.09
CA PHE A 349 14.37 -1.45 -10.39
C PHE A 349 13.34 -1.04 -11.45
N ALA A 350 13.11 -1.88 -12.46
CA ALA A 350 12.03 -1.65 -13.42
C ALA A 350 10.65 -1.67 -12.72
N ILE A 351 10.42 -2.58 -11.76
CA ILE A 351 9.20 -2.57 -10.94
C ILE A 351 9.11 -1.30 -10.10
N VAL A 352 10.19 -0.86 -9.47
CA VAL A 352 10.22 0.40 -8.71
C VAL A 352 9.82 1.59 -9.61
N ALA A 353 10.27 1.62 -10.86
CA ALA A 353 9.82 2.63 -11.83
C ALA A 353 8.30 2.55 -12.11
N CYS A 354 7.73 1.34 -12.23
CA CYS A 354 6.27 1.14 -12.32
C CYS A 354 5.51 1.72 -11.12
N LEU A 355 6.10 1.67 -9.92
CA LEU A 355 5.46 2.18 -8.69
C LEU A 355 5.65 3.69 -8.50
N ILE A 356 6.80 4.24 -8.91
CA ILE A 356 7.09 5.68 -8.81
C ILE A 356 6.28 6.49 -9.80
N ALA A 357 6.10 6.04 -11.05
CA ALA A 357 5.42 6.84 -12.06
C ALA A 357 4.00 7.29 -11.64
N PRO A 358 3.13 6.43 -11.07
CA PRO A 358 1.83 6.85 -10.53
C PRO A 358 1.93 7.83 -9.36
N LEU A 359 2.97 7.75 -8.52
CA LEU A 359 3.21 8.71 -7.43
C LEU A 359 3.58 10.10 -7.97
N LEU A 360 4.18 10.18 -9.16
CA LEU A 360 4.49 11.45 -9.84
C LEU A 360 3.29 11.99 -10.63
N ILE A 361 2.49 11.11 -11.23
CA ILE A 361 1.29 11.48 -12.00
C ILE A 361 0.16 11.93 -11.06
N PHE A 362 0.04 11.27 -9.91
CA PHE A 362 -0.89 11.57 -8.84
C PHE A 362 -0.15 11.80 -7.52
N PRO A 363 0.51 12.96 -7.33
CA PRO A 363 1.23 13.26 -6.10
C PRO A 363 0.31 13.26 -4.89
N PRO A 364 0.61 12.48 -3.83
CA PRO A 364 -0.25 12.40 -2.66
C PRO A 364 -0.50 13.75 -1.97
N GLY A 365 0.46 14.67 -2.01
CA GLY A 365 0.28 16.02 -1.46
C GLY A 365 -0.70 16.89 -2.24
N GLU A 366 -0.95 16.59 -3.52
CA GLU A 366 -1.85 17.37 -4.38
C GLU A 366 -3.25 16.74 -4.52
N TYR A 367 -3.33 15.43 -4.32
CA TYR A 367 -4.57 14.64 -4.36
C TYR A 367 -4.97 14.14 -2.97
N GLY A 368 -4.36 14.72 -1.93
CA GLY A 368 -4.59 14.51 -0.50
C GLY A 368 -4.57 13.06 -0.01
N GLY A 369 -3.77 12.21 -0.64
CA GLY A 369 -3.53 10.86 -0.19
C GLY A 369 -2.99 9.96 -1.29
N TYR A 370 -2.71 8.72 -0.93
CA TYR A 370 -2.12 7.75 -1.84
C TYR A 370 -3.16 6.99 -2.69
N LEU A 371 -4.46 7.17 -2.42
CA LEU A 371 -5.52 6.39 -3.08
C LEU A 371 -5.41 6.44 -4.61
N LEU A 372 -5.30 7.66 -5.16
CA LEU A 372 -5.19 7.85 -6.60
C LEU A 372 -3.85 7.34 -7.16
N SER A 373 -2.77 7.44 -6.39
CA SER A 373 -1.47 6.87 -6.76
C SER A 373 -1.52 5.35 -6.83
N PHE A 374 -2.15 4.69 -5.85
CA PHE A 374 -2.32 3.22 -5.84
C PHE A 374 -3.27 2.75 -6.94
N TYR A 375 -4.33 3.50 -7.23
CA TYR A 375 -5.15 3.25 -8.41
C TYR A 375 -4.34 3.38 -9.70
N GLY A 376 -3.46 4.38 -9.81
CA GLY A 376 -2.51 4.51 -10.91
C GLY A 376 -1.54 3.32 -11.03
N ILE A 377 -1.08 2.75 -9.91
CA ILE A 377 -0.27 1.51 -9.91
C ILE A 377 -1.04 0.34 -10.51
N ALA A 378 -2.32 0.18 -10.16
CA ALA A 378 -3.19 -0.82 -10.77
C ALA A 378 -3.35 -0.60 -12.28
N LEU A 379 -3.45 0.66 -12.73
CA LEU A 379 -3.52 1.01 -14.15
C LEU A 379 -2.21 0.78 -14.91
N VAL A 380 -1.05 0.99 -14.28
CA VAL A 380 0.25 0.57 -14.84
C VAL A 380 0.28 -0.95 -15.03
N GLY A 381 -0.22 -1.71 -14.04
CA GLY A 381 -0.41 -3.15 -14.14
C GLY A 381 -1.32 -3.56 -15.31
N LEU A 382 -2.44 -2.85 -15.49
CA LEU A 382 -3.34 -3.04 -16.63
C LEU A 382 -2.64 -2.72 -17.96
N GLY A 383 -1.85 -1.64 -17.99
CA GLY A 383 -1.02 -1.23 -19.12
C GLY A 383 -0.06 -2.33 -19.57
N LEU A 384 0.64 -2.95 -18.62
CA LEU A 384 1.50 -4.12 -18.91
C LEU A 384 0.69 -5.22 -19.62
N LEU A 385 -0.51 -5.52 -19.12
CA LEU A 385 -1.36 -6.59 -19.66
C LEU A 385 -2.09 -6.25 -20.97
N THR A 386 -1.99 -5.04 -21.51
CA THR A 386 -2.65 -4.69 -22.78
C THR A 386 -2.13 -5.52 -23.96
N THR A 387 -0.90 -6.04 -23.89
CA THR A 387 -0.28 -6.91 -24.89
C THR A 387 -0.45 -8.41 -24.59
N THR A 388 -1.31 -8.78 -23.63
CA THR A 388 -1.48 -10.19 -23.20
C THR A 388 -1.72 -11.15 -24.36
N GLY A 389 -2.47 -10.75 -25.39
CA GLY A 389 -2.70 -11.59 -26.57
C GLY A 389 -1.41 -11.96 -27.31
N PHE A 390 -0.47 -11.02 -27.45
CA PHE A 390 0.85 -11.27 -28.06
C PHE A 390 1.73 -12.12 -27.14
N ILE A 391 1.78 -11.79 -25.84
CA ILE A 391 2.57 -12.52 -24.85
C ILE A 391 2.12 -13.99 -24.79
N LEU A 392 0.81 -14.24 -24.72
CA LEU A 392 0.29 -15.61 -24.65
C LEU A 392 0.55 -16.38 -25.95
N ALA A 393 0.47 -15.72 -27.12
CA ALA A 393 0.81 -16.35 -28.39
C ALA A 393 2.31 -16.74 -28.44
N MET A 394 3.20 -15.86 -27.98
CA MET A 394 4.64 -16.13 -27.89
C MET A 394 4.97 -17.23 -26.87
N ASP A 395 4.26 -17.27 -25.75
CA ASP A 395 4.43 -18.29 -24.70
C ASP A 395 3.96 -19.65 -25.19
N THR A 396 2.82 -19.69 -25.89
CA THR A 396 2.24 -20.92 -26.46
C THR A 396 3.03 -21.42 -27.67
N PHE A 397 3.68 -20.52 -28.42
CA PHE A 397 4.52 -20.88 -29.55
C PHE A 397 5.66 -21.84 -29.14
N GLY A 398 6.29 -21.61 -27.97
CA GLY A 398 7.40 -22.45 -27.50
C GLY A 398 7.04 -23.92 -27.31
N PRO A 399 6.05 -24.28 -26.47
CA PRO A 399 5.61 -25.67 -26.32
C PRO A 399 5.08 -26.30 -27.60
N ILE A 400 4.51 -25.52 -28.54
CA ILE A 400 4.08 -26.05 -29.84
C ILE A 400 5.31 -26.44 -30.68
N SER A 401 6.33 -25.59 -30.76
CA SER A 401 7.53 -25.87 -31.55
C SER A 401 8.36 -27.00 -30.94
N ASP A 402 8.47 -27.08 -29.62
CA ASP A 402 9.12 -28.19 -28.90
C ASP A 402 8.42 -29.54 -29.19
N ASN A 403 7.09 -29.60 -29.06
CA ASN A 403 6.33 -30.80 -29.43
C ASN A 403 6.46 -31.17 -30.91
N ALA A 404 6.48 -30.17 -31.80
CA ALA A 404 6.70 -30.41 -33.23
C ALA A 404 8.09 -31.03 -33.48
N GLN A 405 9.13 -30.56 -32.78
CA GLN A 405 10.46 -31.15 -32.87
C GLN A 405 10.47 -32.59 -32.35
N GLY A 406 9.88 -32.83 -31.18
CA GLY A 406 9.80 -34.17 -30.60
C GLY A 406 9.07 -35.16 -31.51
N VAL A 407 7.93 -34.77 -32.09
CA VAL A 407 7.19 -35.60 -33.07
C VAL A 407 8.01 -35.83 -34.33
N PHE A 408 8.71 -34.81 -34.83
CA PHE A 408 9.56 -34.95 -36.00
C PHE A 408 10.69 -35.95 -35.78
N GLU A 409 11.38 -35.88 -34.63
CA GLU A 409 12.43 -36.82 -34.22
C GLU A 409 11.87 -38.24 -34.06
N MET A 410 10.80 -38.40 -33.26
CA MET A 410 10.19 -39.70 -32.98
C MET A 410 9.58 -40.39 -34.21
N SER A 411 9.26 -39.63 -35.26
CA SER A 411 8.73 -40.16 -36.53
C SER A 411 9.80 -40.73 -37.46
N GLY A 412 11.08 -40.49 -37.19
CA GLY A 412 12.18 -40.81 -38.12
C GLY A 412 12.33 -39.83 -39.29
N ALA A 413 11.43 -38.85 -39.44
CA ALA A 413 11.48 -37.87 -40.52
C ALA A 413 12.73 -36.99 -40.51
N ALA A 414 13.42 -36.89 -39.37
CA ALA A 414 14.71 -36.21 -39.26
C ALA A 414 15.82 -36.86 -40.11
N GLU A 415 15.78 -38.20 -40.26
CA GLU A 415 16.73 -38.92 -41.11
C GLU A 415 16.42 -38.72 -42.60
N GLU A 416 15.14 -38.58 -42.95
CA GLU A 416 14.67 -38.40 -44.32
C GLU A 416 14.81 -36.95 -44.82
N SER A 417 14.68 -35.97 -43.93
CA SER A 417 14.73 -34.54 -44.26
C SER A 417 15.61 -33.74 -43.29
N PRO A 418 16.94 -33.66 -43.54
CA PRO A 418 17.85 -32.83 -42.76
C PRO A 418 17.46 -31.34 -42.77
N GLU A 419 16.89 -30.86 -43.87
CA GLU A 419 16.38 -29.49 -43.96
C GLU A 419 15.17 -29.27 -43.04
N GLY A 420 14.24 -30.24 -43.00
CA GLY A 420 13.10 -30.23 -42.08
C GLY A 420 13.55 -30.22 -40.62
N ALA A 421 14.51 -31.09 -40.26
CA ALA A 421 15.08 -31.15 -38.91
C ALA A 421 15.64 -29.80 -38.49
N ARG A 422 16.41 -29.14 -39.37
CA ARG A 422 16.98 -27.81 -39.12
C ARG A 422 15.91 -26.73 -38.93
N ARG A 423 14.83 -26.77 -39.73
CA ARG A 423 13.72 -25.80 -39.61
C ARG A 423 13.00 -25.95 -38.28
N VAL A 424 12.70 -27.17 -37.85
CA VAL A 424 11.97 -27.40 -36.59
C VAL A 424 12.86 -27.06 -35.38
N GLN A 425 14.16 -27.37 -35.45
CA GLN A 425 15.15 -26.93 -34.45
C GLN A 425 15.23 -25.41 -34.32
N LEU A 426 15.17 -24.67 -35.44
CA LEU A 426 15.14 -23.21 -35.42
C LEU A 426 13.87 -22.67 -34.71
N LEU A 427 12.73 -23.33 -34.93
CA LEU A 427 11.47 -22.96 -34.27
C LEU A 427 11.49 -23.25 -32.77
N ASP A 428 12.09 -24.36 -32.33
CA ASP A 428 12.32 -24.65 -30.90
C ASP A 428 13.26 -23.62 -30.27
N ALA A 429 14.38 -23.29 -30.92
CA ALA A 429 15.31 -22.27 -30.43
C ALA A 429 14.64 -20.90 -30.26
N ALA A 430 13.83 -20.48 -31.24
CA ALA A 430 13.01 -19.28 -31.12
C ALA A 430 11.98 -19.40 -29.97
N GLY A 431 11.34 -20.57 -29.85
CA GLY A 431 10.36 -20.88 -28.80
C GLY A 431 10.93 -20.81 -27.38
N ASN A 432 12.16 -21.28 -27.17
CA ASN A 432 12.84 -21.19 -25.87
C ASN A 432 13.16 -19.74 -25.49
N THR A 433 13.55 -18.92 -26.47
CA THR A 433 13.74 -17.48 -26.26
C THR A 433 12.42 -16.80 -25.91
N THR A 434 11.35 -17.04 -26.66
CA THR A 434 10.03 -16.44 -26.36
C THR A 434 9.48 -16.89 -25.02
N LYS A 435 9.62 -18.18 -24.67
CA LYS A 435 9.24 -18.75 -23.36
C LYS A 435 9.99 -18.12 -22.20
N ALA A 436 11.26 -17.76 -22.38
CA ALA A 436 12.03 -17.07 -21.35
C ALA A 436 11.53 -15.61 -21.17
N LEU A 437 11.27 -14.89 -22.27
CA LEU A 437 10.74 -13.53 -22.24
C LEU A 437 9.38 -13.45 -21.55
N THR A 438 8.48 -14.38 -21.88
CA THR A 438 7.11 -14.43 -21.33
C THR A 438 7.10 -14.73 -19.84
N LYS A 439 8.03 -15.57 -19.34
CA LYS A 439 8.22 -15.82 -17.90
C LYS A 439 8.61 -14.56 -17.14
N GLY A 440 9.61 -13.81 -17.64
CA GLY A 440 10.04 -12.54 -17.03
C GLY A 440 8.90 -11.52 -16.95
N PHE A 441 8.14 -11.40 -18.05
CA PHE A 441 6.96 -10.55 -18.10
C PHE A 441 5.85 -11.01 -17.13
N ALA A 442 5.55 -12.30 -17.07
CA ALA A 442 4.52 -12.84 -16.16
C ALA A 442 4.86 -12.57 -14.68
N ILE A 443 6.14 -12.66 -14.31
CA ILE A 443 6.62 -12.32 -12.97
C ILE A 443 6.45 -10.82 -12.69
N ALA A 444 6.86 -9.94 -13.61
CA ALA A 444 6.73 -8.50 -13.43
C ALA A 444 5.26 -8.05 -13.24
N THR A 445 4.36 -8.51 -14.11
CA THR A 445 2.92 -8.18 -14.01
C THR A 445 2.30 -8.67 -12.71
N ALA A 446 2.75 -9.82 -12.20
CA ALA A 446 2.28 -10.37 -10.95
C ALA A 446 2.65 -9.52 -9.75
N VAL A 447 3.89 -9.02 -9.71
CA VAL A 447 4.37 -8.21 -8.60
C VAL A 447 3.70 -6.84 -8.59
N VAL A 448 3.53 -6.20 -9.75
CA VAL A 448 2.78 -4.93 -9.84
C VAL A 448 1.33 -5.12 -9.37
N ALA A 449 0.68 -6.20 -9.79
CA ALA A 449 -0.68 -6.53 -9.31
C ALA A 449 -0.71 -6.85 -7.81
N ALA A 450 0.30 -7.53 -7.28
CA ALA A 450 0.41 -7.85 -5.87
C ALA A 450 0.55 -6.59 -5.01
N VAL A 451 1.28 -5.57 -5.46
CA VAL A 451 1.38 -4.28 -4.76
C VAL A 451 0.04 -3.54 -4.75
N ALA A 452 -0.73 -3.59 -5.84
CA ALA A 452 -2.09 -3.04 -5.87
C ALA A 452 -3.04 -3.78 -4.90
N LEU A 453 -2.99 -5.11 -4.88
CA LEU A 453 -3.77 -5.93 -3.94
C LEU A 453 -3.32 -5.71 -2.48
N PHE A 454 -2.03 -5.45 -2.26
CA PHE A 454 -1.50 -5.12 -0.94
C PHE A 454 -2.11 -3.82 -0.39
N HIS A 455 -2.32 -2.80 -1.24
CA HIS A 455 -3.05 -1.60 -0.81
C HIS A 455 -4.51 -1.91 -0.46
N ALA A 456 -5.21 -2.70 -1.29
CA ALA A 456 -6.58 -3.13 -0.97
C ALA A 456 -6.64 -3.88 0.37
N TYR A 457 -5.64 -4.70 0.68
CA TYR A 457 -5.50 -5.35 1.97
C TYR A 457 -5.33 -4.36 3.13
N VAL A 458 -4.46 -3.35 2.97
CA VAL A 458 -4.23 -2.29 3.97
C VAL A 458 -5.54 -1.53 4.27
N GLU A 459 -6.35 -1.28 3.26
CA GLU A 459 -7.64 -0.63 3.40
C GLU A 459 -8.68 -1.53 4.11
N GLU A 460 -8.83 -2.77 3.64
CA GLU A 460 -9.76 -3.74 4.22
C GLU A 460 -9.40 -4.07 5.69
N GLY A 461 -8.11 -4.14 6.00
CA GLY A 461 -7.58 -4.33 7.36
C GLY A 461 -7.64 -3.10 8.25
N LYS A 462 -8.23 -1.97 7.81
CA LYS A 462 -8.28 -0.69 8.54
C LYS A 462 -6.91 -0.14 8.95
N LEU A 463 -5.88 -0.51 8.20
CA LEU A 463 -4.49 -0.14 8.49
C LEU A 463 -4.10 1.24 7.94
N THR A 464 -4.91 1.83 7.05
CA THR A 464 -4.69 3.19 6.51
C THR A 464 -4.68 4.27 7.58
N GLN A 465 -5.44 4.09 8.67
CA GLN A 465 -5.60 5.07 9.75
C GLN A 465 -4.43 5.03 10.74
N ILE A 466 -3.98 3.83 11.09
CA ILE A 466 -2.94 3.58 12.10
C ILE A 466 -1.54 3.49 11.49
N GLY A 467 -1.46 3.21 10.20
CA GLY A 467 -0.22 2.95 9.47
C GLY A 467 0.43 1.60 9.78
N MET A 468 1.44 1.27 8.99
CA MET A 468 2.32 0.12 9.20
C MET A 468 3.75 0.64 9.41
N ARG A 469 4.09 0.88 10.67
CA ARG A 469 5.40 1.39 11.08
C ARG A 469 6.39 0.23 11.18
N LEU A 470 7.39 0.19 10.30
CA LEU A 470 8.28 -0.96 10.18
C LEU A 470 9.11 -1.20 11.45
N GLU A 471 9.32 -0.18 12.28
CA GLU A 471 9.97 -0.29 13.59
C GLU A 471 9.13 -1.04 14.65
N VAL A 472 7.85 -1.29 14.39
CA VAL A 472 7.00 -2.12 15.27
C VAL A 472 7.43 -3.59 15.14
N PRO A 473 7.79 -4.27 16.24
CA PRO A 473 8.33 -5.63 16.18
C PRO A 473 7.44 -6.64 15.46
N GLU A 474 6.13 -6.61 15.66
CA GLU A 474 5.20 -7.54 15.03
C GLU A 474 5.15 -7.39 13.50
N ILE A 475 5.22 -6.15 12.99
CA ILE A 475 5.28 -5.86 11.55
C ILE A 475 6.60 -6.37 10.98
N PHE A 476 7.71 -6.08 11.66
CA PHE A 476 9.03 -6.52 11.24
C PHE A 476 9.19 -8.04 11.26
N LEU A 477 8.66 -8.72 12.29
CA LEU A 477 8.62 -10.18 12.36
C LEU A 477 7.79 -10.75 11.22
N GLY A 478 6.63 -10.16 10.94
CA GLY A 478 5.82 -10.45 9.76
C GLY A 478 6.66 -10.38 8.49
N LEU A 479 7.38 -9.27 8.28
CA LEU A 479 8.28 -9.07 7.13
C LEU A 479 9.32 -10.17 6.99
N LEU A 480 10.02 -10.54 8.08
CA LEU A 480 11.03 -11.59 8.05
C LEU A 480 10.44 -12.96 7.71
N ILE A 481 9.29 -13.31 8.31
CA ILE A 481 8.59 -14.57 8.06
C ILE A 481 8.09 -14.63 6.61
N GLY A 482 7.51 -13.53 6.11
CA GLY A 482 7.08 -13.41 4.72
C GLY A 482 8.26 -13.50 3.74
N GLY A 483 9.39 -12.90 4.09
CA GLY A 483 10.63 -13.00 3.32
C GLY A 483 11.16 -14.42 3.19
N ALA A 484 10.90 -15.28 4.18
CA ALA A 484 11.32 -16.68 4.17
C ALA A 484 10.35 -17.59 3.38
N ALA A 485 9.09 -17.19 3.20
CA ALA A 485 8.06 -18.04 2.63
C ALA A 485 8.34 -18.43 1.15
N PRO A 486 8.75 -17.52 0.25
CA PRO A 486 9.17 -17.86 -1.11
C PRO A 486 10.33 -18.86 -1.16
N TYR A 487 11.33 -18.71 -0.29
CA TYR A 487 12.46 -19.65 -0.23
C TYR A 487 12.03 -21.06 0.17
N LEU A 488 11.16 -21.16 1.18
CA LEU A 488 10.63 -22.45 1.61
C LEU A 488 9.77 -23.10 0.51
N PHE A 489 8.92 -22.31 -0.15
CA PHE A 489 8.12 -22.77 -1.27
C PHE A 489 8.99 -23.27 -2.43
N SER A 490 10.00 -22.50 -2.85
CA SER A 490 10.92 -22.92 -3.90
C SER A 490 11.70 -24.18 -3.53
N ALA A 491 12.10 -24.33 -2.26
CA ALA A 491 12.75 -25.55 -1.80
C ALA A 491 11.81 -26.77 -1.92
N PHE A 492 10.52 -26.62 -1.61
CA PHE A 492 9.55 -27.71 -1.78
C PHE A 492 9.41 -28.09 -3.26
N SER A 493 9.26 -27.10 -4.14
CA SER A 493 9.12 -27.30 -5.58
C SER A 493 10.35 -27.96 -6.20
N ILE A 494 11.57 -27.50 -5.87
CA ILE A 494 12.82 -28.05 -6.43
C ILE A 494 13.03 -29.49 -5.95
N ASN A 495 12.83 -29.76 -4.67
CA ASN A 495 13.00 -31.11 -4.12
C ASN A 495 11.96 -32.10 -4.67
N ALA A 496 10.73 -31.65 -4.90
CA ALA A 496 9.68 -32.45 -5.54
C ALA A 496 10.10 -32.91 -6.94
N VAL A 497 10.60 -31.98 -7.77
CA VAL A 497 11.10 -32.31 -9.11
C VAL A 497 12.30 -33.25 -9.03
N GLY A 498 13.24 -33.00 -8.10
CA GLY A 498 14.41 -33.86 -7.93
C GLY A 498 14.06 -35.31 -7.58
N ARG A 499 13.08 -35.54 -6.69
CA ARG A 499 12.57 -36.88 -6.36
C ARG A 499 11.91 -37.55 -7.58
N ALA A 500 11.00 -36.84 -8.25
CA ALA A 500 10.30 -37.37 -9.42
C ALA A 500 11.26 -37.71 -10.57
N ALA A 501 12.28 -36.86 -10.79
CA ALA A 501 13.31 -37.09 -11.78
C ALA A 501 14.14 -38.33 -11.46
N PHE A 502 14.47 -38.58 -10.19
CA PHE A 502 15.22 -39.77 -9.80
C PHE A 502 14.42 -41.07 -10.05
N GLU A 503 13.14 -41.10 -9.68
CA GLU A 503 12.26 -42.23 -9.97
C GLU A 503 12.13 -42.49 -11.47
N LEU A 504 12.03 -41.42 -12.27
CA LEU A 504 11.97 -41.52 -13.74
C LEU A 504 13.29 -42.03 -14.33
N ILE A 505 14.44 -41.55 -13.84
CA ILE A 505 15.76 -41.99 -14.30
C ILE A 505 15.98 -43.47 -13.99
N GLU A 506 15.60 -43.94 -12.80
CA GLU A 506 15.71 -45.37 -12.49
C GLU A 506 14.83 -46.17 -13.44
N GLU A 507 13.54 -45.84 -13.57
CA GLU A 507 12.64 -46.59 -14.46
C GLU A 507 13.17 -46.66 -15.91
N VAL A 508 13.71 -45.55 -16.46
CA VAL A 508 14.32 -45.56 -17.79
C VAL A 508 15.55 -46.48 -17.84
N ARG A 509 16.42 -46.44 -16.83
CA ARG A 509 17.59 -47.34 -16.72
C ARG A 509 17.17 -48.80 -16.58
N SER A 510 16.16 -49.09 -15.77
CA SER A 510 15.58 -50.41 -15.59
C SER A 510 15.05 -50.96 -16.92
N GLN A 511 14.31 -50.16 -17.70
CA GLN A 511 13.85 -50.56 -19.03
C GLN A 511 15.03 -50.89 -19.96
N PHE A 512 16.05 -50.02 -20.07
CA PHE A 512 17.22 -50.29 -20.92
C PHE A 512 18.04 -51.51 -20.48
N ARG A 513 18.14 -51.75 -19.17
CA ARG A 513 18.88 -52.88 -18.61
C ARG A 513 18.15 -54.21 -18.83
N ASN A 514 16.83 -54.20 -18.65
CA ASN A 514 16.00 -55.41 -18.70
C ASN A 514 15.57 -55.79 -20.13
N ASP A 515 15.54 -54.84 -21.06
CA ASP A 515 15.28 -55.09 -22.48
C ASP A 515 16.33 -54.40 -23.37
N PRO A 516 17.44 -55.09 -23.69
CA PRO A 516 18.46 -54.58 -24.61
C PRO A 516 17.92 -54.30 -26.02
N GLY A 517 16.77 -54.90 -26.40
CA GLY A 517 16.09 -54.66 -27.66
C GLY A 517 15.62 -53.21 -27.82
N ILE A 518 15.44 -52.47 -26.72
CA ILE A 518 15.09 -51.06 -26.75
C ILE A 518 16.25 -50.22 -27.34
N MET A 519 17.48 -50.43 -26.85
CA MET A 519 18.65 -49.70 -27.36
C MET A 519 19.03 -50.14 -28.78
N ALA A 520 18.69 -51.38 -29.16
CA ALA A 520 18.82 -51.88 -30.51
C ALA A 520 17.70 -51.42 -31.48
N GLY A 521 16.66 -50.75 -30.96
CA GLY A 521 15.50 -50.29 -31.75
C GLY A 521 14.53 -51.39 -32.18
N THR A 522 14.66 -52.61 -31.64
CA THR A 522 13.82 -53.77 -31.98
C THR A 522 12.63 -53.97 -31.04
N SER A 523 12.70 -53.43 -29.82
CA SER A 523 11.61 -53.40 -28.84
C SER A 523 11.13 -51.97 -28.57
N LYS A 524 9.84 -51.82 -28.21
CA LYS A 524 9.29 -50.52 -27.79
C LYS A 524 9.43 -50.32 -26.27
N PRO A 525 9.89 -49.15 -25.80
CA PRO A 525 9.85 -48.77 -24.38
C PRO A 525 8.43 -48.75 -23.82
N ASN A 526 8.32 -48.89 -22.49
CA ASN A 526 7.07 -48.71 -21.78
C ASN A 526 6.89 -47.24 -21.36
N TYR A 527 6.34 -46.44 -22.27
CA TYR A 527 6.06 -45.03 -22.03
C TYR A 527 5.01 -44.80 -20.93
N ALA A 528 4.02 -45.69 -20.82
CA ALA A 528 2.90 -45.54 -19.87
C ALA A 528 3.38 -45.55 -18.42
N LYS A 529 4.41 -46.35 -18.09
CA LYS A 529 5.03 -46.34 -16.77
C LYS A 529 5.68 -44.98 -16.44
N CYS A 530 6.47 -44.43 -17.36
CA CYS A 530 7.08 -43.11 -17.19
C CYS A 530 6.02 -42.02 -16.96
N VAL A 531 4.95 -42.03 -17.75
CA VAL A 531 3.81 -41.10 -17.59
C VAL A 531 3.14 -41.27 -16.22
N ALA A 532 2.93 -42.51 -15.76
CA ALA A 532 2.30 -42.78 -14.47
C ALA A 532 3.14 -42.25 -13.29
N ILE A 533 4.47 -42.41 -13.34
CA ILE A 533 5.40 -41.89 -12.33
C ILE A 533 5.26 -40.37 -12.21
N VAL A 534 5.44 -39.64 -13.33
CA VAL A 534 5.41 -38.17 -13.30
C VAL A 534 4.01 -37.64 -12.96
N THR A 535 2.94 -38.30 -13.38
CA THR A 535 1.55 -37.92 -13.05
C THR A 535 1.29 -38.04 -11.55
N LYS A 536 1.67 -39.17 -10.95
CA LYS A 536 1.50 -39.41 -9.51
C LYS A 536 2.33 -38.44 -8.70
N ALA A 537 3.59 -38.20 -9.09
CA ALA A 537 4.46 -37.24 -8.45
C ALA A 537 3.88 -35.82 -8.49
N ALA A 538 3.48 -35.34 -9.68
CA ALA A 538 2.90 -34.00 -9.83
C ALA A 538 1.66 -33.78 -8.95
N GLN A 539 0.77 -34.77 -8.85
CA GLN A 539 -0.44 -34.67 -8.00
C GLN A 539 -0.14 -34.66 -6.50
N THR A 540 0.82 -35.49 -6.06
CA THR A 540 1.10 -35.67 -4.63
C THR A 540 2.06 -34.63 -4.07
N GLU A 541 2.98 -34.13 -4.88
CA GLU A 541 4.02 -33.18 -4.47
C GLU A 541 3.51 -31.73 -4.41
N LEU A 542 2.49 -31.36 -5.21
CA LEU A 542 1.90 -30.02 -5.19
C LEU A 542 1.10 -29.71 -3.92
N LEU A 543 0.72 -30.73 -3.14
CA LEU A 543 -0.03 -30.55 -1.89
C LEU A 543 0.74 -29.71 -0.86
N GLY A 544 2.02 -30.00 -0.67
CA GLY A 544 2.85 -29.27 0.31
C GLY A 544 2.94 -27.76 0.03
N PRO A 545 3.38 -27.36 -1.18
CA PRO A 545 3.40 -25.96 -1.60
C PRO A 545 2.03 -25.28 -1.54
N GLY A 546 0.94 -25.97 -1.92
CA GLY A 546 -0.42 -25.42 -1.86
C GLY A 546 -0.90 -25.16 -0.43
N ILE A 547 -0.68 -26.11 0.48
CA ILE A 547 -1.01 -25.95 1.91
C ILE A 547 -0.18 -24.81 2.51
N LEU A 548 1.11 -24.73 2.18
CA LEU A 548 1.98 -23.63 2.61
C LEU A 548 1.43 -22.26 2.16
N ALA A 549 1.04 -22.13 0.89
CA ALA A 549 0.52 -20.87 0.34
C ALA A 549 -0.73 -20.35 1.05
N ILE A 550 -1.61 -21.26 1.49
CA ILE A 550 -2.89 -20.90 2.13
C ILE A 550 -2.72 -20.68 3.63
N PHE A 551 -2.07 -21.60 4.33
CA PHE A 551 -2.08 -21.61 5.80
C PHE A 551 -0.98 -20.72 6.42
N PHE A 552 0.05 -20.34 5.68
CA PHE A 552 1.10 -19.49 6.23
C PHE A 552 0.60 -18.06 6.55
N PRO A 553 -0.11 -17.37 5.64
CA PRO A 553 -0.80 -16.13 5.96
C PRO A 553 -1.75 -16.27 7.17
N VAL A 554 -2.49 -17.38 7.27
CA VAL A 554 -3.44 -17.63 8.37
C VAL A 554 -2.72 -17.70 9.73
N VAL A 555 -1.61 -18.44 9.81
CA VAL A 555 -0.83 -18.55 11.05
C VAL A 555 -0.27 -17.21 11.47
N VAL A 556 0.27 -16.41 10.54
CA VAL A 556 0.78 -15.07 10.86
C VAL A 556 -0.36 -14.17 11.33
N ALA A 557 -1.46 -14.12 10.59
CA ALA A 557 -2.57 -13.24 10.91
C ALA A 557 -3.18 -13.53 12.28
N PHE A 558 -3.61 -14.76 12.53
CA PHE A 558 -4.28 -15.12 13.78
C PHE A 558 -3.31 -15.35 14.93
N GLY A 559 -2.10 -15.84 14.66
CA GLY A 559 -1.10 -16.08 15.70
C GLY A 559 -0.61 -14.78 16.35
N PHE A 560 -0.36 -13.75 15.54
CA PHE A 560 0.01 -12.44 16.07
C PHE A 560 -1.18 -11.68 16.69
N SER A 561 -2.43 -12.08 16.42
CA SER A 561 -3.63 -11.53 17.09
C SER A 561 -3.81 -12.01 18.53
N ILE A 562 -3.16 -13.11 18.97
CA ILE A 562 -3.42 -13.71 20.28
C ILE A 562 -3.01 -12.78 21.42
N GLY A 563 -3.95 -12.48 22.31
CA GLY A 563 -3.71 -11.71 23.54
C GLY A 563 -3.30 -10.26 23.32
N LYS A 564 -3.52 -9.72 22.12
CA LYS A 564 -3.15 -8.34 21.77
C LYS A 564 -4.23 -7.34 22.17
N PRO A 565 -3.83 -6.09 22.51
CA PRO A 565 -4.77 -5.04 22.86
C PRO A 565 -5.67 -4.69 21.67
N LEU A 566 -6.94 -4.42 21.96
CA LEU A 566 -7.90 -3.97 20.96
C LEU A 566 -7.71 -2.47 20.71
N THR A 567 -7.82 -2.09 19.44
CA THR A 567 -7.82 -0.69 19.01
C THR A 567 -9.25 -0.26 18.74
N MET A 568 -9.64 0.87 19.32
CA MET A 568 -10.95 1.47 19.08
C MET A 568 -10.88 2.32 17.81
N ILE A 569 -11.68 1.95 16.82
CA ILE A 569 -11.93 2.76 15.62
C ILE A 569 -13.43 2.96 15.55
N ASN A 570 -13.92 4.20 15.49
CA ASN A 570 -15.36 4.48 15.34
C ASN A 570 -16.27 3.88 16.42
N GLY A 571 -15.79 3.75 17.65
CA GLY A 571 -16.57 3.13 18.74
C GLY A 571 -16.67 1.60 18.63
N VAL A 572 -15.96 0.98 17.68
CA VAL A 572 -15.87 -0.47 17.49
C VAL A 572 -14.45 -0.94 17.84
N GLU A 573 -14.37 -2.03 18.59
CA GLU A 573 -13.10 -2.67 18.97
C GLU A 573 -12.59 -3.58 17.85
N TYR A 574 -11.34 -3.34 17.41
CA TYR A 574 -10.65 -4.13 16.40
C TYR A 574 -9.34 -4.72 16.93
N ASN A 575 -8.95 -5.88 16.43
CA ASN A 575 -7.62 -6.46 16.65
C ASN A 575 -6.73 -6.23 15.43
N LEU A 576 -5.92 -5.16 15.46
CA LEU A 576 -5.15 -4.75 14.30
C LEU A 576 -3.74 -5.35 14.25
N VAL A 577 -3.24 -5.91 15.35
CA VAL A 577 -1.85 -6.39 15.43
C VAL A 577 -1.59 -7.56 14.49
N GLY A 578 -2.53 -8.52 14.42
CA GLY A 578 -2.43 -9.63 13.48
C GLY A 578 -2.48 -9.18 12.02
N ALA A 579 -3.31 -8.19 11.71
CA ALA A 579 -3.37 -7.59 10.38
C ALA A 579 -2.09 -6.82 10.04
N GLN A 580 -1.52 -6.07 10.98
CA GLN A 580 -0.23 -5.39 10.81
C GLN A 580 0.92 -6.39 10.54
N ALA A 581 0.99 -7.47 11.33
CA ALA A 581 1.99 -8.53 11.12
C ALA A 581 1.81 -9.21 9.76
N LEU A 582 0.57 -9.51 9.36
CA LEU A 582 0.27 -10.06 8.05
C LEU A 582 0.62 -9.08 6.91
N GLY A 583 0.41 -7.78 7.11
CA GLY A 583 0.86 -6.74 6.17
C GLY A 583 2.37 -6.75 5.97
N GLY A 584 3.13 -6.87 7.06
CA GLY A 584 4.58 -7.11 6.99
C GLY A 584 4.92 -8.37 6.19
N PHE A 585 4.23 -9.49 6.47
CA PHE A 585 4.40 -10.75 5.76
C PHE A 585 4.17 -10.63 4.25
N LEU A 586 3.13 -9.92 3.82
CA LEU A 586 2.87 -9.70 2.40
C LEU A 586 4.00 -8.89 1.75
N ALA A 587 4.45 -7.81 2.39
CA ALA A 587 5.56 -7.00 1.89
C ALA A 587 6.85 -7.83 1.73
N GLY A 588 7.15 -8.71 2.71
CA GLY A 588 8.32 -9.58 2.68
C GLY A 588 8.23 -10.66 1.60
N THR A 589 7.04 -11.24 1.45
CA THR A 589 6.73 -12.23 0.42
C THR A 589 6.87 -11.64 -0.99
N ILE A 590 6.36 -10.42 -1.20
CA ILE A 590 6.46 -9.72 -2.48
C ILE A 590 7.93 -9.44 -2.83
N LEU A 591 8.70 -8.86 -1.90
CA LEU A 591 10.11 -8.50 -2.14
C LEU A 591 10.98 -9.73 -2.43
N SER A 592 10.97 -10.71 -1.51
CA SER A 592 11.80 -11.91 -1.64
C SER A 592 11.35 -12.80 -2.80
N GLY A 593 10.03 -12.92 -3.00
CA GLY A 593 9.43 -13.72 -4.06
C GLY A 593 9.76 -13.16 -5.43
N GLN A 594 9.70 -11.84 -5.62
CA GLN A 594 10.13 -11.20 -6.86
C GLN A 594 11.59 -11.51 -7.19
N LEU A 595 12.49 -11.26 -6.23
CA LEU A 595 13.93 -11.48 -6.43
C LEU A 595 14.23 -12.94 -6.74
N LEU A 596 13.60 -13.87 -6.02
CA LEU A 596 13.84 -15.29 -6.20
C LEU A 596 13.22 -15.82 -7.51
N ALA A 597 12.04 -15.33 -7.90
CA ALA A 597 11.36 -15.74 -9.13
C ALA A 597 12.19 -15.41 -10.37
N VAL A 598 12.66 -14.16 -10.47
CA VAL A 598 13.49 -13.72 -11.60
C VAL A 598 14.82 -14.46 -11.60
N MET A 599 15.45 -14.62 -10.44
CA MET A 599 16.74 -15.30 -10.33
C MET A 599 16.65 -16.73 -10.85
N LEU A 600 15.65 -17.49 -10.40
CA LEU A 600 15.46 -18.89 -10.81
C LEU A 600 15.10 -18.99 -12.30
N ALA A 601 14.16 -18.16 -12.77
CA ALA A 601 13.73 -18.17 -14.16
C ALA A 601 14.87 -17.84 -15.13
N ASN A 602 15.63 -16.77 -14.86
CA ASN A 602 16.70 -16.32 -15.73
C ASN A 602 17.94 -17.21 -15.64
N SER A 603 18.31 -17.70 -14.45
CA SER A 603 19.44 -18.64 -14.33
C SER A 603 19.22 -19.88 -15.17
N GLY A 604 18.04 -20.51 -15.06
CA GLY A 604 17.72 -21.67 -15.87
C GLY A 604 17.60 -21.36 -17.35
N GLY A 605 17.01 -20.21 -17.73
CA GLY A 605 16.96 -19.78 -19.13
C GLY A 605 18.35 -19.56 -19.75
N MET A 606 19.29 -18.99 -18.98
CA MET A 606 20.67 -18.81 -19.43
C MET A 606 21.40 -20.14 -19.60
N TRP A 607 21.24 -21.09 -18.68
CA TRP A 607 21.88 -22.42 -18.82
C TRP A 607 21.35 -23.18 -20.03
N ASP A 608 20.04 -23.11 -20.29
CA ASP A 608 19.43 -23.72 -21.47
C ASP A 608 19.97 -23.13 -22.77
N ASN A 609 19.97 -21.80 -22.86
CA ASN A 609 20.45 -21.11 -24.06
C ASN A 609 21.97 -21.24 -24.24
N ALA A 610 22.75 -21.36 -23.16
CA ALA A 610 24.17 -21.68 -23.25
C ALA A 610 24.41 -23.11 -23.78
N LYS A 611 23.59 -24.08 -23.37
CA LYS A 611 23.60 -25.43 -23.95
C LYS A 611 23.29 -25.37 -25.45
N LYS A 612 22.25 -24.64 -25.86
CA LYS A 612 21.89 -24.47 -27.27
C LYS A 612 23.02 -23.82 -28.09
N LEU A 613 23.67 -22.79 -27.55
CA LEU A 613 24.82 -22.15 -28.21
C LEU A 613 25.97 -23.14 -28.50
N ILE A 614 26.20 -24.10 -27.59
CA ILE A 614 27.17 -25.19 -27.78
C ILE A 614 26.66 -26.19 -28.79
N GLU A 615 25.38 -26.56 -28.76
CA GLU A 615 24.76 -27.44 -29.76
C GLU A 615 24.84 -26.89 -31.19
N ASP A 616 24.80 -25.57 -31.34
CA ASP A 616 24.95 -24.84 -32.62
C ASP A 616 26.41 -24.76 -33.12
N GLY A 617 27.36 -25.30 -32.36
CA GLY A 617 28.75 -25.49 -32.80
C GLY A 617 29.82 -24.78 -31.97
N LEU A 618 29.44 -24.01 -30.94
CA LEU A 618 30.42 -23.47 -30.00
C LEU A 618 31.15 -24.63 -29.30
N HIS A 619 32.48 -24.52 -29.18
CA HIS A 619 33.34 -25.53 -28.53
C HIS A 619 33.21 -26.97 -29.08
N GLY A 620 32.86 -27.11 -30.36
CA GLY A 620 32.88 -28.39 -31.06
C GLY A 620 31.55 -29.14 -31.07
N GLY A 621 30.47 -28.55 -30.56
CA GLY A 621 29.14 -29.13 -30.75
C GLY A 621 28.74 -30.21 -29.74
N LYS A 622 27.68 -30.94 -30.10
CA LYS A 622 27.11 -32.03 -29.31
C LYS A 622 28.14 -33.14 -29.00
N GLY A 623 28.06 -33.69 -27.79
CA GLY A 623 28.89 -34.83 -27.35
C GLY A 623 30.26 -34.45 -26.78
N THR A 624 30.68 -33.19 -26.92
CA THR A 624 31.89 -32.65 -26.29
C THR A 624 31.75 -32.55 -24.78
N ASP A 625 32.87 -32.42 -24.06
CA ASP A 625 32.83 -32.24 -22.60
C ASP A 625 32.19 -30.90 -22.19
N ALA A 626 32.35 -29.86 -23.03
CA ALA A 626 31.63 -28.60 -22.90
C ALA A 626 30.11 -28.79 -23.03
N HIS A 627 29.65 -29.59 -24.01
CA HIS A 627 28.23 -29.92 -24.16
C HIS A 627 27.68 -30.69 -22.96
N LYS A 628 28.41 -31.71 -22.48
CA LYS A 628 28.01 -32.45 -21.27
C LYS A 628 27.92 -31.54 -20.05
N ALA A 629 28.87 -30.59 -19.90
CA ALA A 629 28.82 -29.63 -18.82
C ALA A 629 27.59 -28.72 -18.89
N ALA A 630 27.24 -28.25 -20.08
CA ALA A 630 26.06 -27.42 -20.30
C ALA A 630 24.75 -28.20 -20.07
N VAL A 631 24.68 -29.47 -20.45
CA VAL A 631 23.54 -30.36 -20.14
C VAL A 631 23.36 -30.52 -18.63
N VAL A 632 24.44 -30.68 -17.86
CA VAL A 632 24.36 -30.73 -16.39
C VAL A 632 23.81 -29.41 -15.83
N CYS A 633 24.21 -28.28 -16.38
CA CYS A 633 23.73 -26.98 -15.89
C CYS A 633 22.25 -26.73 -16.26
N ASP A 634 21.84 -27.11 -17.46
CA ASP A 634 20.46 -27.00 -17.90
C ASP A 634 19.53 -27.89 -17.07
N THR A 635 19.95 -29.11 -16.75
CA THR A 635 19.18 -30.01 -15.86
C THR A 635 19.09 -29.51 -14.41
N VAL A 636 20.06 -28.70 -13.94
CA VAL A 636 19.92 -27.91 -12.69
C VAL A 636 18.91 -26.77 -12.89
N GLY A 637 18.88 -26.16 -14.07
CA GLY A 637 18.02 -25.06 -14.46
C GLY A 637 16.55 -25.42 -14.67
N ASP A 638 16.22 -26.64 -15.08
CA ASP A 638 14.84 -27.09 -15.34
C ASP A 638 13.89 -26.89 -14.15
N PRO A 639 14.20 -27.41 -12.93
CA PRO A 639 13.35 -27.14 -11.76
C PRO A 639 13.29 -25.65 -11.39
N PHE A 640 14.31 -24.87 -11.77
CA PHE A 640 14.34 -23.43 -11.50
C PHE A 640 13.41 -22.67 -12.45
N LYS A 641 13.57 -22.86 -13.76
CA LYS A 641 12.89 -22.07 -14.80
C LYS A 641 11.50 -22.58 -15.14
N ASP A 642 11.18 -23.86 -14.91
CA ASP A 642 9.90 -24.46 -15.29
C ASP A 642 9.03 -24.90 -14.11
N THR A 643 9.55 -24.86 -12.88
CA THR A 643 8.75 -25.18 -11.69
C THR A 643 8.81 -24.06 -10.65
N ALA A 644 9.92 -23.90 -9.95
CA ALA A 644 9.98 -23.03 -8.78
C ALA A 644 9.86 -21.54 -9.13
N GLY A 645 10.61 -21.05 -10.12
CA GLY A 645 10.62 -19.64 -10.54
C GLY A 645 9.23 -19.16 -10.97
N PRO A 646 8.60 -19.78 -11.99
CA PRO A 646 7.26 -19.41 -12.40
C PRO A 646 6.19 -19.61 -11.31
N ALA A 647 6.31 -20.63 -10.44
CA ALA A 647 5.33 -20.89 -9.39
C ALA A 647 5.36 -19.88 -8.23
N LEU A 648 6.43 -19.09 -8.10
CA LEU A 648 6.47 -17.98 -7.13
C LEU A 648 5.49 -16.85 -7.47
N ASN A 649 5.16 -16.63 -8.74
CA ASN A 649 4.14 -15.67 -9.17
C ASN A 649 2.75 -16.00 -8.57
N PRO A 650 2.16 -17.19 -8.82
CA PRO A 650 0.88 -17.54 -8.23
C PRO A 650 0.97 -17.63 -6.70
N LEU A 651 2.11 -18.03 -6.11
CA LEU A 651 2.29 -17.98 -4.65
C LEU A 651 2.04 -16.57 -4.09
N ILE A 652 2.72 -15.55 -4.65
CA ILE A 652 2.58 -14.16 -4.20
C ILE A 652 1.11 -13.70 -4.34
N LYS A 653 0.46 -14.04 -5.46
CA LYS A 653 -0.95 -13.68 -5.68
C LYS A 653 -1.90 -14.38 -4.72
N VAL A 654 -1.73 -15.69 -4.51
CA VAL A 654 -2.57 -16.48 -3.60
C VAL A 654 -2.41 -15.99 -2.17
N MET A 655 -1.19 -15.73 -1.70
CA MET A 655 -0.96 -15.23 -0.33
C MET A 655 -1.61 -13.86 -0.12
N ASN A 656 -1.50 -12.94 -1.08
CA ASN A 656 -2.19 -11.65 -1.02
C ASN A 656 -3.72 -11.79 -1.03
N LEU A 657 -4.25 -12.64 -1.90
CA LEU A 657 -5.69 -12.87 -2.02
C LEU A 657 -6.25 -13.52 -0.74
N VAL A 658 -5.56 -14.51 -0.18
CA VAL A 658 -5.93 -15.12 1.10
C VAL A 658 -5.91 -14.08 2.22
N ALA A 659 -4.87 -13.24 2.30
CA ALA A 659 -4.81 -12.19 3.31
C ALA A 659 -5.95 -11.16 3.18
N LEU A 660 -6.27 -10.74 1.94
CA LEU A 660 -7.39 -9.84 1.67
C LEU A 660 -8.73 -10.44 2.09
N LEU A 661 -9.00 -11.70 1.75
CA LEU A 661 -10.23 -12.39 2.15
C LEU A 661 -10.33 -12.59 3.68
N LEU A 662 -9.20 -12.76 4.36
CA LEU A 662 -9.15 -12.96 5.81
C LEU A 662 -9.21 -11.64 6.59
N ALA A 663 -8.87 -10.50 5.98
CA ALA A 663 -8.74 -9.22 6.67
C ALA A 663 -9.95 -8.88 7.57
N PRO A 664 -11.22 -9.00 7.12
CA PRO A 664 -12.38 -8.71 7.97
C PRO A 664 -12.48 -9.63 9.19
N ALA A 665 -12.14 -10.91 9.02
CA ALA A 665 -12.16 -11.88 10.11
C ALA A 665 -11.02 -11.63 11.11
N VAL A 666 -9.82 -11.29 10.62
CA VAL A 666 -8.63 -11.06 11.45
C VAL A 666 -8.80 -9.84 12.34
N ILE A 667 -9.39 -8.75 11.82
CA ILE A 667 -9.57 -7.52 12.58
C ILE A 667 -10.77 -7.55 13.54
N ALA A 668 -11.73 -8.46 13.31
CA ALA A 668 -12.90 -8.57 14.17
C ALA A 668 -12.51 -8.99 15.59
N LYS A 669 -13.21 -8.45 16.59
CA LYS A 669 -13.10 -8.94 17.97
C LYS A 669 -13.62 -10.38 18.04
N GLN A 670 -12.72 -11.31 18.32
CA GLN A 670 -13.04 -12.73 18.47
C GLN A 670 -12.79 -13.22 19.89
N ALA A 671 -13.50 -14.29 20.28
CA ALA A 671 -13.19 -14.98 21.52
C ALA A 671 -11.77 -15.59 21.42
N PRO A 672 -10.92 -15.48 22.46
CA PRO A 672 -9.54 -15.98 22.41
C PRO A 672 -9.43 -17.44 21.99
N GLY A 673 -10.36 -18.30 22.42
CA GLY A 673 -10.39 -19.71 22.04
C GLY A 673 -10.58 -19.95 20.54
N VAL A 674 -11.30 -19.08 19.83
CA VAL A 674 -11.48 -19.18 18.38
C VAL A 674 -10.17 -18.82 17.66
N THR A 675 -9.55 -17.70 18.02
CA THR A 675 -8.27 -17.26 17.44
C THR A 675 -7.17 -18.30 17.68
N ILE A 676 -7.08 -18.85 18.89
CA ILE A 676 -6.14 -19.93 19.22
C ILE A 676 -6.45 -21.19 18.41
N GLY A 677 -7.72 -21.59 18.31
CA GLY A 677 -8.14 -22.76 17.55
C GLY A 677 -7.77 -22.67 16.06
N ILE A 678 -8.03 -21.52 15.43
CA ILE A 678 -7.64 -21.25 14.03
C ILE A 678 -6.12 -21.31 13.86
N THR A 679 -5.39 -20.64 14.77
CA THR A 679 -3.91 -20.60 14.73
C THR A 679 -3.32 -22.00 14.84
N VAL A 680 -3.78 -22.80 15.81
CA VAL A 680 -3.30 -24.16 16.04
C VAL A 680 -3.61 -25.06 14.84
N PHE A 681 -4.83 -24.99 14.29
CA PHE A 681 -5.19 -25.75 13.10
C PHE A 681 -4.30 -25.40 11.90
N ALA A 682 -4.11 -24.11 11.65
CA ALA A 682 -3.26 -23.64 10.55
C ALA A 682 -1.78 -24.03 10.77
N ALA A 683 -1.29 -23.97 12.01
CA ALA A 683 0.07 -24.41 12.35
C ALA A 683 0.23 -25.92 12.14
N ILE A 684 -0.76 -26.74 12.51
CA ILE A 684 -0.77 -28.17 12.22
C ILE A 684 -0.71 -28.41 10.71
N MET A 685 -1.49 -27.68 9.91
CA MET A 685 -1.45 -27.79 8.45
C MET A 685 -0.07 -27.42 7.88
N LEU A 686 0.58 -26.38 8.39
CA LEU A 686 1.96 -26.04 8.01
C LEU A 686 2.97 -27.13 8.40
N ILE A 687 2.85 -27.69 9.61
CA ILE A 687 3.68 -28.81 10.05
C ILE A 687 3.47 -30.02 9.14
N ILE A 688 2.23 -30.29 8.73
CA ILE A 688 1.91 -31.35 7.76
C ILE A 688 2.55 -31.04 6.39
N ALA A 689 2.51 -29.80 5.91
CA ALA A 689 3.13 -29.42 4.64
C ALA A 689 4.65 -29.61 4.64
N ILE A 690 5.33 -29.13 5.69
CA ILE A 690 6.78 -29.33 5.89
C ILE A 690 7.09 -30.82 6.06
N TRP A 691 6.28 -31.48 6.88
CA TRP A 691 6.03 -32.91 6.97
C TRP A 691 6.23 -33.65 5.66
N TRP A 692 5.24 -33.40 4.81
CA TRP A 692 5.00 -34.05 3.54
C TRP A 692 6.13 -33.79 2.55
N SER A 693 6.61 -32.54 2.46
CA SER A 693 7.68 -32.16 1.54
C SER A 693 9.02 -32.84 1.85
N LYS A 694 9.24 -33.24 3.12
CA LYS A 694 10.44 -33.96 3.56
C LYS A 694 10.37 -35.48 3.38
N ARG A 695 9.23 -36.05 3.01
CA ARG A 695 9.14 -37.50 2.76
C ARG A 695 9.99 -37.86 1.54
N GLY A 696 10.81 -38.91 1.66
CA GLY A 696 11.57 -39.48 0.54
C GLY A 696 12.78 -38.66 0.07
N GLY A 697 13.60 -38.11 0.99
CA GLY A 697 14.79 -37.34 0.61
C GLY A 697 15.68 -38.05 -0.42
N MET A 698 16.32 -37.29 -1.33
CA MET A 698 17.10 -37.82 -2.47
C MET A 698 18.10 -38.93 -2.09
N GLY A 699 18.75 -38.81 -0.93
CA GLY A 699 19.67 -39.83 -0.42
C GLY A 699 19.00 -41.18 -0.11
N SER A 700 17.75 -41.18 0.35
CA SER A 700 16.97 -42.40 0.58
C SER A 700 16.62 -43.10 -0.74
N GLY A 701 16.29 -42.34 -1.79
CA GLY A 701 16.07 -42.87 -3.14
C GLY A 701 17.36 -43.47 -3.73
N MET A 702 18.49 -42.77 -3.59
CA MET A 702 19.80 -43.28 -4.02
C MET A 702 20.23 -44.55 -3.27
N THR A 703 19.93 -44.63 -1.97
CA THR A 703 20.29 -45.80 -1.15
C THR A 703 19.40 -47.00 -1.48
N ALA A 704 18.10 -46.78 -1.72
CA ALA A 704 17.18 -47.81 -2.18
C ALA A 704 17.55 -48.34 -3.58
N ALA A 705 17.89 -47.44 -4.52
CA ALA A 705 18.36 -47.83 -5.85
C ALA A 705 19.69 -48.60 -5.80
N LYS A 706 20.62 -48.21 -4.92
CA LYS A 706 21.86 -48.97 -4.68
C LYS A 706 21.61 -50.33 -4.03
N ALA A 707 20.62 -50.45 -3.14
CA ALA A 707 20.26 -51.73 -2.53
C ALA A 707 19.67 -52.70 -3.56
N ASP A 708 18.85 -52.20 -4.50
CA ASP A 708 18.35 -52.98 -5.65
C ASP A 708 19.47 -53.38 -6.63
N HIS A 709 20.60 -52.67 -6.63
CA HIS A 709 21.80 -53.02 -7.38
C HIS A 709 22.69 -54.08 -6.68
N GLY A 710 22.44 -54.40 -5.41
CA GLY A 710 23.28 -55.31 -4.62
C GLY A 710 22.96 -56.80 -4.77
N ASP A 711 21.88 -57.18 -5.46
CA ASP A 711 21.41 -58.58 -5.54
C ASP A 711 21.65 -59.26 -6.92
N SER A 712 22.42 -58.62 -7.82
CA SER A 712 22.87 -59.25 -9.06
C SER A 712 24.38 -59.48 -9.04
N GLY A 713 24.76 -60.52 -8.30
CA GLY A 713 25.96 -61.34 -8.43
C GLY A 713 27.26 -60.67 -8.88
N ASP A 714 28.09 -60.29 -7.91
CA ASP A 714 29.53 -60.09 -8.15
C ASP A 714 30.34 -61.03 -7.24
N ASN A 715 30.70 -62.19 -7.79
CA ASN A 715 31.73 -63.06 -7.24
C ASN A 715 33.08 -62.50 -7.69
N THR A 716 33.66 -61.59 -6.90
CA THR A 716 35.09 -61.27 -6.97
C THR A 716 35.76 -61.69 -5.67
N PRO A 717 36.90 -62.41 -5.70
CA PRO A 717 37.57 -62.84 -4.48
C PRO A 717 38.16 -61.64 -3.75
N ASP A 718 37.82 -61.54 -2.47
CA ASP A 718 38.35 -60.60 -1.51
C ASP A 718 39.88 -60.73 -1.43
N ASN A 719 40.59 -59.69 -1.85
CA ASN A 719 42.02 -59.51 -1.63
C ASN A 719 42.19 -58.35 -0.65
N THR A 720 41.93 -58.63 0.62
CA THR A 720 42.34 -57.78 1.74
C THR A 720 43.80 -58.09 2.09
N PRO A 721 44.70 -57.09 2.13
CA PRO A 721 45.96 -57.26 2.85
C PRO A 721 45.68 -57.02 4.34
N ASP A 722 45.82 -58.08 5.13
CA ASP A 722 45.96 -58.02 6.58
C ASP A 722 47.03 -57.00 6.96
N ASN A 723 46.64 -55.97 7.72
CA ASN A 723 47.58 -55.18 8.52
C ASN A 723 47.04 -55.12 9.94
N ASP A 724 47.41 -56.14 10.68
CA ASP A 724 47.30 -56.25 12.13
C ASP A 724 48.35 -55.34 12.80
N PRO A 725 48.00 -54.44 13.74
CA PRO A 725 48.97 -53.61 14.41
C PRO A 725 49.39 -54.27 15.74
N THR A 726 50.51 -54.96 15.76
CA THR A 726 51.21 -55.26 17.03
C THR A 726 52.09 -54.08 17.47
N PRO A 727 52.17 -53.79 18.78
CA PRO A 727 52.79 -52.57 19.30
C PRO A 727 54.26 -52.73 19.71
N ALA A 728 54.93 -51.57 19.81
CA ALA A 728 56.03 -51.21 20.72
C ALA A 728 57.46 -51.05 20.16
N ASN A 729 58.08 -49.98 20.69
CA ASN A 729 59.51 -49.71 20.93
C ASN A 729 60.40 -49.27 19.76
N ALA A 730 60.67 -47.96 19.69
CA ALA A 730 61.92 -47.32 20.12
C ALA A 730 61.93 -45.83 19.71
#